data_AF-A0A0S7WZP2-F1
#
_entry.id   AF-A0A0S7WZP2-F1
#
_cell.length_a   1.000
_cell.length_b   1.000
_cell.length_c   1.000
_cell.angle_alpha   90.00
_cell.angle_beta   90.00
_cell.angle_gamma   90.00
#
_symmetry.space_group_name_H-M   'P 1'
#
loop_
_entity.id
_entity.type
_entity.pdbx_description
1 polymer ?
#
loop_
_entity_poly.entity_id
_entity_poly.type
_entity_poly.pdbx_seq_one_letter_code
_entity_poly.pdbx_strand_id
1 'polypeptide(L)'
;MEKTHGCTGRILRIELPSGEVNKTKSIDYTEDFIGGRMLASRIYWDEVSKDTGALEPENVLMIMPGPLTGTLATACSRWVISAKSPHSYPDQYGFGNGGGFLGAALKHAGYDGLVIKGKAKAASYIFIENEKVELKDAGRLWGLTTEETMKKLKEQHGTNARIVCIGPAGETMVRFATANTDQGGALSNGMGAVLGSKNLKAVVVKGNNKVLVAHPERLSEVNKRARFLRKGLNESVYMTEPMIEGIEKVKSTPCYSCPAGCSRAAFKHTSGLVEVRKTCASAFFYVPWDQLYHGKATENPFLATSLCDRFGLCTGEMTNIIHWLYECFKGGVLSEEETKLPLSKIGSLEFIESLVDQIVAKRGFGELLAQGTRRASIEKGKTAEEVALARVTPSGYVNDSYGARVFLITALFYATEPRNPIIQLHEVNFLLVKWALWHTTSGAMSPLTTDDLRRIAKRTWGSEKAVDFSTYEGKAKAAFVIQNRQHAKESMVGCDRYFPLLDTDQQEDHLGDPTLVPQLFQAVTGRDLSEDGYFRLGERSVNLQRAIMGREGRVGRKEDTLGEFNFIEPVETSEGVFGMFNPDLELPGAGGEIISRKGKTLDRKEFERMKDEYYLLRGWDVESGMQTKEKLQELGMGFLCNRLEKEGILK
;
A
#
# COMPACT_ATOMS: atom_id res chain seq x y z
N MET A 1 11.15 34.63 6.23
CA MET A 1 10.55 33.30 6.47
C MET A 1 11.44 32.59 7.45
N GLU A 2 10.89 32.11 8.57
CA GLU A 2 11.57 31.23 9.49
C GLU A 2 12.09 29.99 8.74
N LYS A 3 13.31 29.53 9.02
CA LYS A 3 13.90 28.39 8.29
C LYS A 3 13.19 27.11 8.72
N THR A 4 12.34 26.56 7.86
CA THR A 4 11.71 25.26 8.07
C THR A 4 12.67 24.14 7.61
N HIS A 5 12.95 23.18 8.48
CA HIS A 5 13.79 22.01 8.17
C HIS A 5 12.91 20.80 7.86
N GLY A 6 13.31 19.98 6.90
CA GLY A 6 12.49 18.88 6.36
C GLY A 6 11.28 19.33 5.53
N CYS A 7 10.70 20.50 5.78
CA CYS A 7 9.59 21.10 5.03
C CYS A 7 10.02 22.31 4.21
N THR A 8 9.36 22.53 3.07
CA THR A 8 9.58 23.69 2.19
C THR A 8 8.66 24.86 2.54
N GLY A 9 7.59 24.60 3.28
CA GLY A 9 6.65 25.59 3.80
C GLY A 9 5.48 25.91 2.87
N ARG A 10 5.34 25.22 1.73
CA ARG A 10 4.26 25.48 0.75
C ARG A 10 3.61 24.20 0.24
N ILE A 11 2.28 24.21 0.13
CA ILE A 11 1.48 23.22 -0.61
C ILE A 11 0.97 23.88 -1.88
N LEU A 12 1.15 23.21 -3.02
CA LEU A 12 0.64 23.66 -4.31
C LEU A 12 -0.82 23.25 -4.46
N ARG A 13 -1.69 24.17 -4.87
CA ARG A 13 -3.12 23.90 -5.12
C ARG A 13 -3.46 24.27 -6.56
N ILE A 14 -4.05 23.35 -7.30
CA ILE A 14 -4.39 23.54 -8.72
C ILE A 14 -5.89 23.31 -8.94
N GLU A 15 -6.57 24.33 -9.45
CA GLU A 15 -7.95 24.26 -9.92
C GLU A 15 -7.95 23.98 -11.43
N LEU A 16 -8.31 22.76 -11.81
CA LEU A 16 -8.19 22.31 -13.21
C LEU A 16 -9.08 23.03 -14.23
N PRO A 17 -10.31 23.47 -13.91
CA PRO A 17 -11.15 24.16 -14.90
C PRO A 17 -10.56 25.48 -15.40
N SER A 18 -9.91 26.23 -14.51
CA SER A 18 -9.25 27.52 -14.81
C SER A 18 -7.75 27.38 -15.10
N GLY A 19 -7.11 26.31 -14.61
CA GLY A 19 -5.66 26.18 -14.58
C GLY A 19 -5.02 27.07 -13.51
N GLU A 20 -5.81 27.62 -12.58
CA GLU A 20 -5.32 28.52 -11.55
C GLU A 20 -4.43 27.76 -10.55
N VAL A 21 -3.31 28.39 -10.21
CA VAL A 21 -2.29 27.83 -9.31
C VAL A 21 -2.18 28.71 -8.07
N ASN A 22 -2.51 28.14 -6.92
CA ASN A 22 -2.42 28.76 -5.61
C ASN A 22 -1.37 28.08 -4.73
N LYS A 23 -0.86 28.81 -3.73
CA LYS A 23 0.14 28.31 -2.76
C LYS A 23 -0.38 28.58 -1.36
N THR A 24 -0.60 27.53 -0.56
CA THR A 24 -0.95 27.66 0.87
C THR A 24 0.27 27.35 1.72
N LYS A 25 0.33 27.94 2.93
CA LYS A 25 1.41 27.63 3.87
C LYS A 25 1.22 26.20 4.37
N SER A 26 2.30 25.42 4.36
CA SER A 26 2.24 24.04 4.89
C SER A 26 2.04 24.03 6.41
N ILE A 27 2.54 25.06 7.10
CA ILE A 27 2.55 25.12 8.57
C ILE A 27 1.15 25.04 9.18
N ASP A 28 0.15 25.55 8.46
CA ASP A 28 -1.27 25.50 8.82
C ASP A 28 -1.76 24.05 9.03
N TYR A 29 -1.01 23.04 8.57
CA TYR A 29 -1.29 21.63 8.76
C TYR A 29 -0.12 20.83 9.35
N THR A 30 1.13 21.13 8.98
CA THR A 30 2.28 20.22 9.25
C THR A 30 2.74 20.19 10.70
N GLU A 31 2.36 21.16 11.53
CA GLU A 31 2.63 21.09 12.98
C GLU A 31 1.94 19.88 13.60
N ASP A 32 0.66 19.68 13.24
CA ASP A 32 -0.20 18.63 13.77
C ASP A 32 -0.17 17.32 13.00
N PHE A 33 -0.05 17.38 11.67
CA PHE A 33 -0.27 16.23 10.79
C PHE A 33 1.00 15.75 10.06
N ILE A 34 2.14 16.42 10.30
CA ILE A 34 3.49 16.07 9.84
C ILE A 34 3.68 16.07 8.31
N GLY A 35 3.01 15.17 7.59
CA GLY A 35 3.13 14.96 6.16
C GLY A 35 2.49 13.64 5.72
N GLY A 36 2.79 13.20 4.49
CA GLY A 36 2.42 11.89 3.98
C GLY A 36 0.93 11.58 4.11
N ARG A 37 0.62 10.37 4.59
CA ARG A 37 -0.76 9.85 4.71
C ARG A 37 -1.62 10.66 5.68
N MET A 38 -1.08 11.12 6.81
CA MET A 38 -1.85 11.84 7.80
C MET A 38 -2.24 13.24 7.32
N LEU A 39 -1.33 13.96 6.66
CA LEU A 39 -1.64 15.25 6.03
C LEU A 39 -2.69 15.10 4.91
N ALA A 40 -2.55 14.10 4.05
CA ALA A 40 -3.55 13.75 3.04
C ALA A 40 -4.93 13.51 3.67
N SER A 41 -4.99 12.71 4.74
CA SER A 41 -6.26 12.41 5.44
C SER A 41 -6.89 13.66 6.05
N ARG A 42 -6.07 14.59 6.55
CA ARG A 42 -6.57 15.86 7.11
C ARG A 42 -7.20 16.75 6.04
N ILE A 43 -6.52 16.92 4.91
CA ILE A 43 -7.04 17.70 3.78
C ILE A 43 -8.32 17.03 3.23
N TYR A 44 -8.33 15.70 3.15
CA TYR A 44 -9.53 14.95 2.74
C TYR A 44 -10.73 15.19 3.66
N TRP A 45 -10.51 15.19 4.99
CA TRP A 45 -11.56 15.47 5.96
C TRP A 45 -12.17 16.86 5.77
N ASP A 46 -11.33 17.86 5.50
CA ASP A 46 -11.74 19.26 5.34
C ASP A 46 -12.43 19.53 4.00
N GLU A 47 -11.95 18.92 2.91
CA GLU A 47 -12.28 19.39 1.55
C GLU A 47 -13.17 18.43 0.75
N VAL A 48 -13.29 17.15 1.16
CA VAL A 48 -14.11 16.17 0.43
C VAL A 48 -15.39 15.87 1.22
N SER A 49 -16.54 16.06 0.58
CA SER A 49 -17.83 15.71 1.16
C SER A 49 -18.03 14.19 1.16
N LYS A 50 -18.81 13.68 2.12
CA LYS A 50 -19.24 12.27 2.13
C LYS A 50 -20.10 11.92 0.91
N ASP A 51 -20.81 12.92 0.37
CA ASP A 51 -21.73 12.76 -0.76
C ASP A 51 -21.02 12.85 -2.12
N THR A 52 -19.75 13.28 -2.15
CA THR A 52 -18.93 13.32 -3.37
C THR A 52 -18.63 11.90 -3.86
N GLY A 53 -18.87 11.64 -5.14
CA GLY A 53 -18.49 10.40 -5.84
C GLY A 53 -17.00 10.36 -6.20
N ALA A 54 -16.40 9.17 -6.30
CA ALA A 54 -14.95 9.06 -6.51
C ALA A 54 -14.44 9.54 -7.87
N LEU A 55 -15.31 9.64 -8.89
CA LEU A 55 -14.95 10.10 -10.24
C LEU A 55 -15.49 11.50 -10.55
N GLU A 56 -16.02 12.20 -9.55
CA GLU A 56 -16.59 13.55 -9.70
C GLU A 56 -15.49 14.64 -9.66
N PRO A 57 -15.71 15.80 -10.33
CA PRO A 57 -14.79 16.94 -10.27
C PRO A 57 -14.47 17.41 -8.84
N GLU A 58 -15.43 17.30 -7.92
CA GLU A 58 -15.36 17.71 -6.52
C GLU A 58 -14.43 16.83 -5.69
N ASN A 59 -14.16 15.59 -6.12
CA ASN A 59 -13.21 14.72 -5.45
C ASN A 59 -11.81 15.36 -5.50
N VAL A 60 -11.10 15.40 -4.37
CA VAL A 60 -9.80 16.06 -4.28
C VAL A 60 -8.70 15.01 -4.38
N LEU A 61 -7.79 15.18 -5.33
CA LEU A 61 -6.60 14.32 -5.49
C LEU A 61 -5.39 15.02 -4.85
N MET A 62 -4.69 14.30 -3.98
CA MET A 62 -3.56 14.84 -3.23
C MET A 62 -2.32 13.99 -3.45
N ILE A 63 -1.18 14.62 -3.69
CA ILE A 63 0.16 14.01 -3.71
C ILE A 63 0.96 14.61 -2.56
N MET A 64 1.26 13.79 -1.56
CA MET A 64 1.85 14.20 -0.27
C MET A 64 3.14 13.42 0.03
N PRO A 65 4.31 14.01 -0.24
CA PRO A 65 5.56 13.63 0.40
C PRO A 65 5.50 13.80 1.93
N GLY A 66 6.55 13.34 2.63
CA GLY A 66 6.73 13.61 4.06
C GLY A 66 7.94 14.52 4.32
N PRO A 67 8.19 14.86 5.59
CA PRO A 67 9.30 15.75 5.99
C PRO A 67 10.68 15.14 5.73
N LEU A 68 10.79 13.81 5.65
CA LEU A 68 12.05 13.13 5.35
C LEU A 68 12.37 13.11 3.85
N THR A 69 11.35 13.25 2.99
CA THR A 69 11.48 13.15 1.54
C THR A 69 12.33 14.28 0.97
N GLY A 70 13.24 13.96 0.05
CA GLY A 70 14.14 14.92 -0.58
C GLY A 70 15.38 15.25 0.26
N THR A 71 15.52 14.64 1.44
CA THR A 71 16.74 14.69 2.27
C THR A 71 17.61 13.43 2.08
N LEU A 72 18.76 13.36 2.76
CA LEU A 72 19.61 12.16 2.79
C LEU A 72 19.18 11.13 3.83
N ALA A 73 17.99 11.25 4.44
CA ALA A 73 17.44 10.21 5.30
C ALA A 73 17.31 8.89 4.53
N THR A 74 17.98 7.86 5.02
CA THR A 74 18.09 6.57 4.35
C THR A 74 16.72 5.95 4.14
N ALA A 75 16.41 5.54 2.91
CA ALA A 75 15.16 4.87 2.53
C ALA A 75 13.86 5.63 2.90
N CYS A 76 13.90 6.96 3.05
CA CYS A 76 12.74 7.81 3.38
C CYS A 76 12.36 8.73 2.21
N SER A 77 12.16 8.16 1.03
CA SER A 77 11.81 8.88 -0.20
C SER A 77 10.42 8.54 -0.74
N ARG A 78 9.60 7.87 0.07
CA ARG A 78 8.21 7.57 -0.32
C ARG A 78 7.38 8.85 -0.37
N TRP A 79 6.19 8.72 -0.93
CA TRP A 79 5.17 9.75 -1.01
C TRP A 79 3.80 9.08 -1.20
N VAL A 80 2.74 9.77 -0.85
CA VAL A 80 1.37 9.24 -0.90
C VAL A 80 0.59 9.94 -2.01
N ILE A 81 -0.22 9.20 -2.78
CA ILE A 81 -1.32 9.75 -3.55
C ILE A 81 -2.62 9.36 -2.87
N SER A 82 -3.62 10.23 -2.80
CA SER A 82 -4.87 9.93 -2.11
C SER A 82 -6.05 10.73 -2.66
N ALA A 83 -7.24 10.15 -2.57
CA ALA A 83 -8.52 10.72 -2.96
C ALA A 83 -9.64 9.85 -2.41
N LYS A 84 -10.91 10.16 -2.70
CA LYS A 84 -11.95 9.14 -2.64
C LYS A 84 -11.69 8.11 -3.73
N SER A 85 -11.52 6.85 -3.34
CA SER A 85 -11.15 5.74 -4.20
C SER A 85 -12.38 5.16 -4.91
N PRO A 86 -12.32 5.01 -6.25
CA PRO A 86 -13.36 4.29 -6.98
C PRO A 86 -13.18 2.76 -6.91
N HIS A 87 -12.04 2.27 -6.40
CA HIS A 87 -11.74 0.83 -6.31
C HIS A 87 -12.50 0.19 -5.13
N SER A 88 -12.45 0.83 -3.95
CA SER A 88 -13.19 0.40 -2.75
C SER A 88 -14.68 0.23 -3.05
N TYR A 89 -15.38 -0.67 -2.34
CA TYR A 89 -16.83 -0.84 -2.45
C TYR A 89 -17.50 -0.79 -1.07
N PRO A 90 -18.32 0.24 -0.77
CA PRO A 90 -18.60 1.43 -1.59
C PRO A 90 -17.35 2.33 -1.79
N ASP A 91 -17.48 3.38 -2.60
CA ASP A 91 -16.43 4.38 -2.80
C ASP A 91 -16.05 5.03 -1.45
N GLN A 92 -14.77 5.02 -1.09
CA GLN A 92 -14.28 5.51 0.21
C GLN A 92 -12.90 6.14 0.10
N TYR A 93 -12.49 6.91 1.10
CA TYR A 93 -11.11 7.38 1.21
C TYR A 93 -10.10 6.25 0.96
N GLY A 94 -9.20 6.49 0.01
CA GLY A 94 -8.13 5.57 -0.32
C GLY A 94 -6.86 6.31 -0.66
N PHE A 95 -5.75 5.57 -0.60
CA PHE A 95 -4.43 6.11 -0.83
C PHE A 95 -3.54 5.06 -1.46
N GLY A 96 -2.50 5.48 -2.20
CA GLY A 96 -1.44 4.65 -2.75
C GLY A 96 -0.07 5.20 -2.34
N ASN A 97 0.91 4.31 -2.14
CA ASN A 97 2.26 4.69 -1.73
C ASN A 97 3.23 4.58 -2.91
N GLY A 98 3.86 5.69 -3.29
CA GLY A 98 4.83 5.79 -4.37
C GLY A 98 6.27 5.76 -3.87
N GLY A 99 7.13 5.00 -4.55
CA GLY A 99 8.59 5.10 -4.42
C GLY A 99 9.21 5.98 -5.52
N GLY A 100 10.49 5.75 -5.81
CA GLY A 100 11.20 6.42 -6.89
C GLY A 100 11.71 7.81 -6.49
N PHE A 101 11.47 8.79 -7.35
CA PHE A 101 12.05 10.15 -7.23
C PHE A 101 11.02 11.27 -7.29
N LEU A 102 9.74 11.01 -7.62
CA LEU A 102 8.72 12.05 -7.77
C LEU A 102 8.55 12.89 -6.50
N GLY A 103 8.35 12.23 -5.35
CA GLY A 103 8.20 12.94 -4.07
C GLY A 103 9.43 13.80 -3.72
N ALA A 104 10.64 13.30 -3.98
CA ALA A 104 11.87 14.06 -3.78
C ALA A 104 11.94 15.27 -4.73
N ALA A 105 11.60 15.07 -6.01
CA ALA A 105 11.57 16.15 -7.00
C ALA A 105 10.55 17.23 -6.63
N LEU A 106 9.40 16.88 -6.06
CA LEU A 106 8.39 17.85 -5.59
C LEU A 106 8.93 18.71 -4.44
N LYS A 107 9.62 18.07 -3.48
CA LYS A 107 10.31 18.77 -2.39
C LYS A 107 11.43 19.66 -2.90
N HIS A 108 12.24 19.17 -3.84
CA HIS A 108 13.28 19.96 -4.50
C HIS A 108 12.71 21.07 -5.38
N ALA A 109 11.46 20.98 -5.83
CA ALA A 109 10.76 22.06 -6.52
C ALA A 109 10.22 23.12 -5.54
N GLY A 110 10.26 22.86 -4.24
CA GLY A 110 9.85 23.81 -3.20
C GLY A 110 8.46 23.54 -2.61
N TYR A 111 7.87 22.35 -2.81
CA TYR A 111 6.52 22.03 -2.33
C TYR A 111 6.49 20.79 -1.43
N ASP A 112 5.76 20.90 -0.32
CA ASP A 112 5.49 19.81 0.62
C ASP A 112 4.34 18.92 0.18
N GLY A 113 3.55 19.36 -0.81
CA GLY A 113 2.41 18.62 -1.34
C GLY A 113 1.80 19.31 -2.55
N LEU A 114 0.95 18.56 -3.24
CA LEU A 114 0.14 19.00 -4.38
C LEU A 114 -1.30 18.57 -4.18
N VAL A 115 -2.23 19.51 -4.23
CA VAL A 115 -3.69 19.30 -4.14
C VAL A 115 -4.33 19.71 -5.46
N ILE A 116 -5.17 18.84 -6.01
CA ILE A 116 -5.75 18.98 -7.35
C ILE A 116 -7.26 18.83 -7.22
N LYS A 117 -8.00 19.83 -7.71
CA LYS A 117 -9.46 19.87 -7.69
C LYS A 117 -10.05 20.23 -9.06
N GLY A 118 -11.29 19.79 -9.29
CA GLY A 118 -12.01 20.00 -10.53
C GLY A 118 -11.62 19.00 -11.62
N LYS A 119 -11.95 19.36 -12.87
CA LYS A 119 -11.68 18.59 -14.09
C LYS A 119 -11.17 19.53 -15.18
N ALA A 120 -10.09 19.14 -15.87
CA ALA A 120 -9.54 19.94 -16.96
C ALA A 120 -10.46 19.91 -18.19
N LYS A 121 -10.52 21.01 -18.95
CA LYS A 121 -11.38 21.15 -20.14
C LYS A 121 -11.04 20.16 -21.26
N ALA A 122 -9.78 19.74 -21.35
CA ALA A 122 -9.27 18.77 -22.30
C ALA A 122 -8.17 17.94 -21.65
N ALA A 123 -7.73 16.86 -22.32
CA ALA A 123 -6.60 16.04 -21.90
C ALA A 123 -5.39 16.93 -21.60
N SER A 124 -4.91 16.90 -20.35
CA SER A 124 -3.87 17.79 -19.84
C SER A 124 -2.84 17.05 -18.99
N TYR A 125 -1.68 17.66 -18.77
CA TYR A 125 -0.72 17.24 -17.75
C TYR A 125 -0.20 18.44 -16.96
N ILE A 126 0.13 18.21 -15.69
CA ILE A 126 0.72 19.25 -14.83
C ILE A 126 2.24 19.19 -15.00
N PHE A 127 2.86 20.34 -15.27
CA PHE A 127 4.31 20.51 -15.32
C PHE A 127 4.77 21.45 -14.21
N ILE A 128 5.68 20.98 -13.37
CA ILE A 128 6.28 21.73 -12.27
C ILE A 128 7.79 21.77 -12.47
N GLU A 129 8.34 22.96 -12.65
CA GLU A 129 9.78 23.22 -12.64
C GLU A 129 10.07 24.36 -11.66
N ASN A 130 10.38 23.97 -10.41
CA ASN A 130 10.49 24.90 -9.27
C ASN A 130 9.26 25.81 -9.15
N GLU A 131 9.43 27.13 -9.25
CA GLU A 131 8.33 28.12 -9.15
C GLU A 131 7.41 28.14 -10.38
N LYS A 132 7.85 27.57 -11.52
CA LYS A 132 7.07 27.50 -12.75
C LYS A 132 6.11 26.32 -12.69
N VAL A 133 4.81 26.58 -12.71
CA VAL A 133 3.75 25.58 -12.66
C VAL A 133 2.77 25.83 -13.79
N GLU A 134 2.58 24.85 -14.67
CA GLU A 134 1.74 24.98 -15.87
C GLU A 134 0.81 23.77 -16.00
N LEU A 135 -0.43 24.01 -16.44
CA LEU A 135 -1.30 22.97 -17.00
C LEU A 135 -1.10 22.95 -18.53
N LYS A 136 -0.62 21.84 -19.07
CA LYS A 136 -0.18 21.72 -20.48
C LYS A 136 -1.05 20.71 -21.22
N ASP A 137 -1.19 20.90 -22.54
CA ASP A 137 -1.92 19.97 -23.41
C ASP A 137 -1.31 18.56 -23.38
N ALA A 138 -2.16 17.55 -23.23
CA ALA A 138 -1.81 16.14 -23.31
C ALA A 138 -2.55 15.40 -24.42
N GLY A 139 -3.18 16.11 -25.38
CA GLY A 139 -3.95 15.47 -26.44
C GLY A 139 -3.15 14.43 -27.24
N ARG A 140 -1.87 14.71 -27.52
CA ARG A 140 -0.95 13.76 -28.20
C ARG A 140 -0.42 12.62 -27.32
N LEU A 141 -0.69 12.67 -26.02
CA LEU A 141 -0.30 11.64 -25.04
C LEU A 141 -1.49 10.74 -24.69
N TRP A 142 -2.72 11.22 -24.86
CA TRP A 142 -3.93 10.47 -24.61
C TRP A 142 -4.01 9.25 -25.54
N GLY A 143 -4.37 8.09 -25.00
CA GLY A 143 -4.37 6.79 -25.68
C GLY A 143 -3.04 6.04 -25.61
N LEU A 144 -1.93 6.70 -25.26
CA LEU A 144 -0.62 6.05 -25.15
C LEU A 144 -0.49 5.24 -23.87
N THR A 145 0.30 4.16 -23.92
CA THR A 145 0.71 3.41 -22.71
C THR A 145 1.50 4.29 -21.75
N THR A 146 1.63 3.85 -20.49
CA THR A 146 2.41 4.55 -19.46
C THR A 146 3.86 4.73 -19.88
N GLU A 147 4.46 3.70 -20.48
CA GLU A 147 5.83 3.69 -20.96
C GLU A 147 6.04 4.71 -22.09
N GLU A 148 5.21 4.69 -23.14
CA GLU A 148 5.29 5.63 -24.27
C GLU A 148 5.09 7.08 -23.80
N THR A 149 4.17 7.29 -22.86
CA THR A 149 3.92 8.59 -22.23
C THR A 149 5.17 9.09 -21.52
N MET A 150 5.79 8.27 -20.68
CA MET A 150 7.01 8.64 -19.96
C MET A 150 8.17 8.91 -20.90
N LYS A 151 8.31 8.13 -21.98
CA LYS A 151 9.33 8.34 -23.01
C LYS A 151 9.18 9.70 -23.67
N LYS A 152 7.99 10.03 -24.19
CA LYS A 152 7.72 11.32 -24.84
C LYS A 152 7.89 12.51 -23.89
N LEU A 153 7.46 12.38 -22.64
CA LEU A 153 7.63 13.43 -21.64
C LEU A 153 9.10 13.65 -21.27
N LYS A 154 9.93 12.59 -21.23
CA LYS A 154 11.37 12.71 -21.02
C LYS A 154 12.11 13.28 -22.24
N GLU A 155 11.67 12.96 -23.45
CA GLU A 155 12.16 13.59 -24.69
C GLU A 155 11.87 15.10 -24.67
N GLN A 156 10.68 15.50 -24.19
CA GLN A 156 10.26 16.90 -24.14
C GLN A 156 10.91 17.70 -23.00
N HIS A 157 11.01 17.14 -21.79
CA HIS A 157 11.38 17.90 -20.58
C HIS A 157 12.75 17.52 -19.99
N GLY A 158 13.42 16.54 -20.59
CA GLY A 158 14.71 16.01 -20.18
C GLY A 158 14.62 14.74 -19.32
N THR A 159 15.70 13.95 -19.32
CA THR A 159 15.78 12.66 -18.62
C THR A 159 15.75 12.75 -17.09
N ASN A 160 15.96 13.95 -16.55
CA ASN A 160 15.87 14.25 -15.12
C ASN A 160 14.44 14.54 -14.65
N ALA A 161 13.47 14.69 -15.56
CA ALA A 161 12.05 14.84 -15.21
C ALA A 161 11.53 13.58 -14.51
N ARG A 162 10.82 13.78 -13.39
CA ARG A 162 10.15 12.71 -12.63
C ARG A 162 8.68 12.73 -12.93
N ILE A 163 8.12 11.57 -13.21
CA ILE A 163 6.80 11.46 -13.83
C ILE A 163 5.98 10.46 -13.04
N VAL A 164 4.72 10.82 -12.80
CA VAL A 164 3.63 9.88 -12.58
C VAL A 164 2.59 10.09 -13.67
N CYS A 165 2.14 9.03 -14.32
CA CYS A 165 1.16 9.10 -15.41
C CYS A 165 0.18 7.94 -15.39
N ILE A 166 -0.85 8.03 -16.21
CA ILE A 166 -1.84 6.96 -16.42
C ILE A 166 -1.69 6.35 -17.81
N GLY A 167 -2.05 5.08 -17.94
CA GLY A 167 -2.27 4.42 -19.23
C GLY A 167 -3.75 4.47 -19.64
N PRO A 168 -4.12 3.78 -20.73
CA PRO A 168 -5.49 3.74 -21.22
C PRO A 168 -6.53 3.30 -20.17
N ALA A 169 -6.18 2.42 -19.22
CA ALA A 169 -7.10 2.02 -18.15
C ALA A 169 -7.54 3.20 -17.26
N GLY A 170 -6.63 4.14 -17.01
CA GLY A 170 -6.97 5.37 -16.29
C GLY A 170 -7.84 6.29 -17.13
N GLU A 171 -7.53 6.42 -18.42
CA GLU A 171 -8.26 7.24 -19.41
C GLU A 171 -9.67 6.74 -19.73
N THR A 172 -9.97 5.48 -19.43
CA THR A 172 -11.34 4.93 -19.52
C THR A 172 -11.99 4.74 -18.16
N MET A 173 -11.35 5.16 -17.06
CA MET A 173 -11.84 5.05 -15.68
C MET A 173 -12.17 3.60 -15.28
N VAL A 174 -11.26 2.66 -15.55
CA VAL A 174 -11.28 1.33 -14.91
C VAL A 174 -11.08 1.54 -13.41
N ARG A 175 -11.99 1.05 -12.54
CA ARG A 175 -12.02 1.42 -11.12
C ARG A 175 -10.76 1.08 -10.32
N PHE A 176 -9.98 0.11 -10.80
CA PHE A 176 -8.71 -0.33 -10.23
C PHE A 176 -7.49 0.10 -11.06
N ALA A 177 -7.64 1.11 -11.93
CA ALA A 177 -6.52 1.67 -12.68
C ALA A 177 -5.46 2.28 -11.75
N THR A 178 -4.20 2.05 -12.08
CA THR A 178 -3.03 2.55 -11.35
C THR A 178 -2.51 3.85 -11.95
N ALA A 179 -1.85 4.64 -11.10
CA ALA A 179 -0.94 5.69 -11.57
C ALA A 179 0.50 5.15 -11.51
N ASN A 180 1.25 5.27 -12.60
CA ASN A 180 2.56 4.61 -12.73
C ASN A 180 3.69 5.64 -12.75
N THR A 181 4.81 5.33 -12.11
CA THR A 181 5.97 6.22 -11.99
C THR A 181 7.11 5.83 -12.91
N ASP A 182 7.95 6.80 -13.24
CA ASP A 182 9.15 6.61 -14.09
C ASP A 182 10.25 5.70 -13.50
N GLN A 183 9.99 5.10 -12.34
CA GLN A 183 10.83 4.08 -11.72
C GLN A 183 10.12 2.75 -11.52
N GLY A 184 8.99 2.48 -12.19
CA GLY A 184 8.27 1.20 -12.03
C GLY A 184 7.55 1.10 -10.68
N GLY A 185 7.02 2.22 -10.18
CA GLY A 185 6.04 2.18 -9.08
C GLY A 185 4.62 2.23 -9.65
N ALA A 186 3.72 1.38 -9.17
CA ALA A 186 2.30 1.42 -9.50
C ALA A 186 1.49 1.78 -8.24
N LEU A 187 0.78 2.90 -8.27
CA LEU A 187 -0.05 3.39 -7.17
C LEU A 187 -1.49 2.92 -7.39
N SER A 188 -1.93 1.95 -6.59
CA SER A 188 -3.24 1.27 -6.69
C SER A 188 -4.38 2.07 -6.04
N ASN A 189 -5.53 1.41 -5.75
CA ASN A 189 -6.76 2.01 -5.19
C ASN A 189 -7.45 2.97 -6.17
N GLY A 190 -7.38 2.69 -7.47
CA GLY A 190 -8.10 3.45 -8.48
C GLY A 190 -7.56 4.85 -8.73
N MET A 191 -6.33 5.15 -8.28
CA MET A 191 -5.74 6.48 -8.40
C MET A 191 -5.50 6.88 -9.87
N GLY A 192 -5.31 5.91 -10.75
CA GLY A 192 -5.26 6.14 -12.19
C GLY A 192 -6.63 6.56 -12.75
N ALA A 193 -7.72 5.99 -12.25
CA ALA A 193 -9.08 6.38 -12.65
C ALA A 193 -9.43 7.78 -12.17
N VAL A 194 -9.00 8.16 -10.95
CA VAL A 194 -9.19 9.52 -10.44
C VAL A 194 -8.45 10.54 -11.31
N LEU A 195 -7.18 10.29 -11.66
CA LEU A 195 -6.44 11.13 -12.61
C LEU A 195 -7.16 11.24 -13.97
N GLY A 196 -7.60 10.11 -14.53
CA GLY A 196 -8.33 10.10 -15.80
C GLY A 196 -9.66 10.86 -15.75
N SER A 197 -10.44 10.71 -14.68
CA SER A 197 -11.73 11.41 -14.50
C SER A 197 -11.57 12.93 -14.54
N LYS A 198 -10.39 13.41 -14.17
CA LYS A 198 -9.98 14.82 -14.14
C LYS A 198 -9.36 15.30 -15.46
N ASN A 199 -9.34 14.45 -16.50
CA ASN A 199 -8.62 14.67 -17.77
C ASN A 199 -7.11 14.92 -17.58
N LEU A 200 -6.50 14.32 -16.55
CA LEU A 200 -5.07 14.45 -16.27
C LEU A 200 -4.29 13.20 -16.68
N LYS A 201 -3.47 13.33 -17.72
CA LYS A 201 -2.60 12.25 -18.20
C LYS A 201 -1.38 12.02 -17.31
N ALA A 202 -0.79 13.09 -16.78
CA ALA A 202 0.44 13.01 -16.01
C ALA A 202 0.66 14.20 -15.07
N VAL A 203 1.55 13.99 -14.09
CA VAL A 203 2.24 15.04 -13.32
C VAL A 203 3.73 14.87 -13.55
N VAL A 204 4.38 15.94 -14.02
CA VAL A 204 5.81 15.99 -14.36
C VAL A 204 6.50 17.00 -13.48
N VAL A 205 7.53 16.58 -12.77
CA VAL A 205 8.21 17.40 -11.78
C VAL A 205 9.72 17.45 -12.02
N LYS A 206 10.26 18.66 -12.00
CA LYS A 206 11.69 18.97 -12.01
C LYS A 206 11.96 19.93 -10.84
N GLY A 207 12.74 19.44 -9.88
CA GLY A 207 13.17 20.23 -8.74
C GLY A 207 14.68 20.11 -8.58
N ASN A 208 15.33 21.21 -8.20
CA ASN A 208 16.77 21.24 -7.97
C ASN A 208 17.19 21.99 -6.69
N ASN A 209 16.22 22.49 -5.90
CA ASN A 209 16.52 23.13 -4.63
C ASN A 209 16.90 22.10 -3.56
N LYS A 210 17.61 22.55 -2.53
CA LYS A 210 17.97 21.72 -1.37
C LYS A 210 16.85 21.77 -0.33
N VAL A 211 16.50 20.62 0.24
CA VAL A 211 15.70 20.55 1.47
C VAL A 211 16.64 20.74 2.66
N LEU A 212 16.34 21.68 3.54
CA LEU A 212 17.16 21.98 4.71
C LEU A 212 17.03 20.88 5.77
N VAL A 213 18.13 20.57 6.46
CA VAL A 213 18.23 19.56 7.53
C VAL A 213 18.76 20.25 8.78
N ALA A 214 18.07 20.09 9.92
CA ALA A 214 18.40 20.77 11.16
C ALA A 214 19.74 20.30 11.76
N HIS A 215 19.98 18.98 11.77
CA HIS A 215 21.18 18.37 12.36
C HIS A 215 21.84 17.38 11.37
N PRO A 216 22.62 17.86 10.38
CA PRO A 216 23.24 17.00 9.37
C PRO A 216 24.17 15.92 9.92
N GLU A 217 24.92 16.23 10.98
CA GLU A 217 25.84 15.27 11.64
C GLU A 217 25.06 14.11 12.28
N ARG A 218 24.04 14.44 13.09
CA ARG A 218 23.12 13.45 13.67
C ARG A 218 22.44 12.60 12.60
N LEU A 219 22.01 13.22 11.49
CA LEU A 219 21.43 12.48 10.36
C LEU A 219 22.42 11.45 9.78
N SER A 220 23.69 11.83 9.65
CA SER A 220 24.76 10.94 9.18
C SER A 220 24.97 9.75 10.12
N GLU A 221 24.96 9.97 11.43
CA GLU A 221 25.09 8.93 12.45
C GLU A 221 23.94 7.93 12.41
N VAL A 222 22.69 8.42 12.43
CA VAL A 222 21.49 7.56 12.36
C VAL A 222 21.48 6.77 11.06
N ASN A 223 21.86 7.38 9.94
CA ASN A 223 22.01 6.69 8.65
C ASN A 223 23.06 5.57 8.70
N LYS A 224 24.22 5.81 9.33
CA LYS A 224 25.26 4.78 9.49
C LYS A 224 24.76 3.63 10.36
N ARG A 225 24.08 3.93 11.48
CA ARG A 225 23.49 2.92 12.37
C ARG A 225 22.44 2.08 11.64
N ALA A 226 21.53 2.70 10.90
CA ALA A 226 20.52 1.98 10.12
C ALA A 226 21.16 1.04 9.08
N ARG A 227 22.20 1.50 8.37
CA ARG A 227 22.94 0.66 7.40
C ARG A 227 23.70 -0.47 8.06
N PHE A 228 24.32 -0.22 9.21
CA PHE A 228 24.99 -1.23 10.00
C PHE A 228 24.00 -2.33 10.38
N LEU A 229 22.91 -1.98 11.08
CA LEU A 229 21.90 -2.95 11.53
C LEU A 229 21.22 -3.70 10.38
N ARG A 230 21.11 -3.10 9.19
CA ARG A 230 20.53 -3.74 8.00
C ARG A 230 21.48 -4.69 7.28
N LYS A 231 22.79 -4.66 7.57
CA LYS A 231 23.77 -5.49 6.86
C LYS A 231 23.40 -6.98 7.01
N GLY A 232 23.37 -7.71 5.89
CA GLY A 232 22.94 -9.11 5.84
C GLY A 232 21.43 -9.32 5.75
N LEU A 233 20.60 -8.35 6.16
CA LEU A 233 19.14 -8.45 6.11
C LEU A 233 18.61 -8.12 4.71
N ASN A 234 18.68 -9.09 3.82
CA ASN A 234 18.08 -8.96 2.50
C ASN A 234 16.85 -9.86 2.34
N GLU A 235 15.68 -9.31 2.69
CA GLU A 235 14.36 -9.92 2.44
C GLU A 235 14.10 -10.20 0.94
N SER A 236 14.92 -9.69 0.01
CA SER A 236 14.81 -10.02 -1.41
C SER A 236 15.41 -11.38 -1.75
N VAL A 237 16.22 -11.99 -0.86
CA VAL A 237 16.78 -13.34 -1.06
C VAL A 237 15.65 -14.37 -1.17
N TYR A 238 14.52 -14.13 -0.48
CA TYR A 238 13.37 -15.01 -0.48
C TYR A 238 12.34 -14.70 -1.58
N MET A 239 12.51 -13.59 -2.31
CA MET A 239 11.57 -13.12 -3.34
C MET A 239 12.33 -12.68 -4.61
N THR A 240 13.25 -13.53 -5.07
CA THR A 240 13.88 -13.34 -6.36
C THR A 240 12.87 -13.66 -7.47
N GLU A 241 12.80 -12.81 -8.49
CA GLU A 241 12.12 -13.19 -9.73
C GLU A 241 12.74 -14.50 -10.22
N PRO A 242 11.95 -15.44 -10.77
CA PRO A 242 12.54 -16.53 -11.52
C PRO A 242 13.47 -15.91 -12.56
N MET A 243 14.68 -16.44 -12.70
CA MET A 243 15.53 -16.07 -13.84
C MET A 243 14.84 -16.61 -15.08
N ILE A 244 14.15 -15.74 -15.81
CA ILE A 244 13.41 -16.10 -17.02
C ILE A 244 14.39 -16.07 -18.19
N GLU A 245 14.42 -17.15 -18.97
CA GLU A 245 15.22 -17.25 -20.18
C GLU A 245 14.89 -16.09 -21.14
N GLY A 246 15.90 -15.44 -21.69
CA GLY A 246 15.71 -14.31 -22.61
C GLY A 246 15.40 -12.95 -21.97
N ILE A 247 15.17 -12.87 -20.66
CA ILE A 247 15.01 -11.60 -19.94
C ILE A 247 16.32 -11.21 -19.26
N GLU A 248 16.88 -10.07 -19.67
CA GLU A 248 18.15 -9.57 -19.14
C GLU A 248 17.93 -8.47 -18.10
N LYS A 249 18.49 -8.63 -16.89
CA LYS A 249 18.59 -7.54 -15.93
C LYS A 249 19.70 -6.56 -16.35
N VAL A 250 19.31 -5.39 -16.85
CA VAL A 250 20.23 -4.36 -17.36
C VAL A 250 20.97 -3.66 -16.22
N LYS A 251 20.23 -3.11 -15.24
CA LYS A 251 20.81 -2.42 -14.08
C LYS A 251 19.83 -2.28 -12.94
N SER A 252 20.35 -2.24 -11.71
CA SER A 252 19.56 -1.90 -10.52
C SER A 252 19.10 -0.43 -10.56
N THR A 253 17.87 -0.17 -10.13
CA THR A 253 17.24 1.17 -10.17
C THR A 253 16.65 1.53 -8.80
N PRO A 254 17.49 1.83 -7.78
CA PRO A 254 17.02 2.12 -6.43
C PRO A 254 16.18 3.41 -6.38
N CYS A 255 15.33 3.50 -5.36
CA CYS A 255 14.64 4.76 -5.04
C CYS A 255 15.65 5.81 -4.52
N TYR A 256 15.24 7.07 -4.47
CA TYR A 256 16.09 8.15 -3.95
C TYR A 256 16.59 7.84 -2.53
N SER A 257 17.90 8.03 -2.29
CA SER A 257 18.58 7.78 -1.00
C SER A 257 18.37 6.37 -0.40
N CYS A 258 18.20 5.34 -1.24
CA CYS A 258 17.88 3.99 -0.77
C CYS A 258 19.03 2.98 -0.98
N PRO A 259 19.65 2.46 0.11
CA PRO A 259 20.65 1.40 0.05
C PRO A 259 20.04 0.00 0.20
N ALA A 260 18.71 -0.12 0.25
CA ALA A 260 18.01 -1.36 0.63
C ALA A 260 18.23 -2.55 -0.32
N GLY A 261 18.76 -2.32 -1.53
CA GLY A 261 19.03 -3.40 -2.48
C GLY A 261 17.78 -4.17 -2.94
N CYS A 262 16.59 -3.54 -2.95
CA CYS A 262 15.38 -4.18 -3.46
C CYS A 262 15.58 -4.68 -4.91
N SER A 263 14.83 -5.72 -5.31
CA SER A 263 14.75 -6.25 -6.68
C SER A 263 14.09 -5.28 -7.69
N ARG A 264 14.39 -3.98 -7.60
CA ARG A 264 13.97 -2.98 -8.57
C ARG A 264 15.09 -2.78 -9.58
N ALA A 265 14.80 -3.04 -10.84
CA ALA A 265 15.77 -2.99 -11.92
C ALA A 265 15.12 -2.60 -13.25
N ALA A 266 15.96 -2.17 -14.19
CA ALA A 266 15.62 -2.14 -15.60
C ALA A 266 15.83 -3.54 -16.19
N PHE A 267 14.83 -4.04 -16.90
CA PHE A 267 14.85 -5.33 -17.57
C PHE A 267 14.69 -5.14 -19.08
N LYS A 268 15.46 -5.89 -19.86
CA LYS A 268 15.36 -5.95 -21.32
C LYS A 268 14.66 -7.24 -21.72
N HIS A 269 13.62 -7.09 -22.51
CA HIS A 269 12.81 -8.18 -23.06
C HIS A 269 13.46 -8.78 -24.30
N THR A 270 13.00 -9.97 -24.69
CA THR A 270 13.29 -10.59 -25.99
C THR A 270 12.86 -9.72 -27.17
N SER A 271 11.81 -8.91 -27.01
CA SER A 271 11.35 -7.91 -28.00
C SER A 271 12.28 -6.69 -28.15
N GLY A 272 13.27 -6.53 -27.26
CA GLY A 272 14.11 -5.34 -27.17
C GLY A 272 13.55 -4.21 -26.29
N LEU A 273 12.33 -4.36 -25.79
CA LEU A 273 11.72 -3.42 -24.84
C LEU A 273 12.53 -3.34 -23.55
N VAL A 274 12.77 -2.13 -23.04
CA VAL A 274 13.43 -1.90 -21.74
C VAL A 274 12.49 -1.16 -20.81
N GLU A 275 12.17 -1.77 -19.68
CA GLU A 275 11.30 -1.16 -18.69
C GLU A 275 11.85 -1.31 -17.28
N VAL A 276 11.52 -0.33 -16.43
CA VAL A 276 11.89 -0.38 -15.01
C VAL A 276 10.75 -1.01 -14.24
N ARG A 277 11.05 -2.07 -13.50
CA ARG A 277 10.09 -2.75 -12.65
C ARG A 277 10.62 -2.98 -11.26
N LYS A 278 9.69 -3.18 -10.33
CA LYS A 278 9.99 -3.73 -9.01
C LYS A 278 9.48 -5.18 -8.97
N THR A 279 10.38 -6.14 -8.84
CA THR A 279 9.99 -7.51 -8.52
C THR A 279 9.46 -7.54 -7.08
N CYS A 280 8.17 -7.84 -6.96
CA CYS A 280 7.40 -7.95 -5.71
C CYS A 280 6.24 -8.92 -5.99
N ALA A 281 5.24 -9.00 -5.12
CA ALA A 281 4.01 -9.76 -5.38
C ALA A 281 3.43 -9.59 -6.81
N SER A 282 3.56 -8.40 -7.41
CA SER A 282 3.13 -8.14 -8.79
C SER A 282 3.82 -9.01 -9.83
N ALA A 283 5.05 -9.48 -9.62
CA ALA A 283 5.76 -10.36 -10.55
C ALA A 283 5.25 -11.81 -10.51
N PHE A 284 4.52 -12.19 -9.46
CA PHE A 284 4.06 -13.55 -9.24
C PHE A 284 2.56 -13.74 -9.51
N PHE A 285 1.82 -12.67 -9.78
CA PHE A 285 0.35 -12.69 -9.84
C PHE A 285 -0.22 -13.64 -10.90
N TYR A 286 0.56 -13.92 -11.95
CA TYR A 286 0.17 -14.80 -13.05
C TYR A 286 0.87 -16.17 -13.04
N VAL A 287 1.84 -16.38 -12.14
CA VAL A 287 2.62 -17.62 -12.07
C VAL A 287 1.76 -18.86 -11.82
N PRO A 288 0.79 -18.87 -10.87
CA PRO A 288 -0.03 -20.06 -10.64
C PRO A 288 -0.85 -20.46 -11.86
N TRP A 289 -1.37 -19.48 -12.61
CA TRP A 289 -2.19 -19.71 -13.80
C TRP A 289 -1.35 -20.22 -14.97
N ASP A 290 -0.17 -19.62 -15.18
CA ASP A 290 0.80 -20.06 -16.18
C ASP A 290 1.20 -21.53 -15.97
N GLN A 291 1.56 -21.88 -14.73
CA GLN A 291 1.93 -23.26 -14.37
C GLN A 291 0.76 -24.23 -14.51
N LEU A 292 -0.45 -23.82 -14.12
CA LEU A 292 -1.66 -24.62 -14.27
C LEU A 292 -1.95 -24.97 -15.74
N TYR A 293 -1.78 -24.01 -16.65
CA TYR A 293 -2.08 -24.18 -18.07
C TYR A 293 -0.96 -24.90 -18.84
N HIS A 294 0.30 -24.56 -18.58
CA HIS A 294 1.44 -25.09 -19.33
C HIS A 294 2.10 -26.32 -18.69
N GLY A 295 1.81 -26.62 -17.42
CA GLY A 295 2.48 -27.68 -16.65
C GLY A 295 3.96 -27.39 -16.32
N LYS A 296 4.46 -26.21 -16.67
CA LYS A 296 5.83 -25.73 -16.41
C LYS A 296 5.84 -24.20 -16.34
N ALA A 297 6.88 -23.62 -15.73
CA ALA A 297 7.07 -22.18 -15.73
C ALA A 297 7.47 -21.66 -17.13
N THR A 298 6.86 -20.56 -17.56
CA THR A 298 7.19 -19.86 -18.81
C THR A 298 7.53 -18.38 -18.55
N GLU A 299 7.75 -17.60 -19.63
CA GLU A 299 7.93 -16.15 -19.59
C GLU A 299 6.62 -15.36 -19.45
N ASN A 300 5.46 -16.01 -19.60
CA ASN A 300 4.15 -15.34 -19.62
C ASN A 300 3.88 -14.49 -18.38
N PRO A 301 4.23 -14.87 -17.14
CA PRO A 301 3.99 -14.02 -15.98
C PRO A 301 4.70 -12.67 -16.04
N PHE A 302 5.89 -12.64 -16.65
CA PHE A 302 6.64 -11.41 -16.87
C PHE A 302 5.99 -10.53 -17.93
N LEU A 303 5.47 -11.12 -19.01
CA LEU A 303 4.75 -10.41 -20.06
C LEU A 303 3.39 -9.89 -19.58
N ALA A 304 2.64 -10.70 -18.83
CA ALA A 304 1.38 -10.31 -18.18
C ALA A 304 1.57 -9.12 -17.23
N THR A 305 2.67 -9.10 -16.48
CA THR A 305 3.03 -7.96 -15.61
C THR A 305 3.36 -6.71 -16.44
N SER A 306 4.12 -6.86 -17.54
CA SER A 306 4.39 -5.77 -18.51
C SER A 306 3.10 -5.13 -18.97
N LEU A 307 2.16 -5.98 -19.37
CA LEU A 307 0.92 -5.59 -19.97
C LEU A 307 0.09 -4.77 -18.98
N CYS A 308 -0.04 -5.25 -17.74
CA CYS A 308 -0.72 -4.51 -16.68
C CYS A 308 -0.06 -3.16 -16.41
N ASP A 309 1.28 -3.08 -16.31
CA ASP A 309 1.99 -1.83 -16.04
C ASP A 309 1.86 -0.82 -17.19
N ARG A 310 1.95 -1.28 -18.44
CA ARG A 310 1.82 -0.45 -19.66
C ARG A 310 0.42 0.13 -19.81
N PHE A 311 -0.60 -0.66 -19.52
CA PHE A 311 -2.01 -0.22 -19.60
C PHE A 311 -2.49 0.51 -18.34
N GLY A 312 -1.78 0.36 -17.21
CA GLY A 312 -2.10 0.99 -15.93
C GLY A 312 -3.16 0.24 -15.13
N LEU A 313 -3.04 -1.09 -15.01
CA LEU A 313 -3.97 -1.96 -14.27
C LEU A 313 -3.33 -2.50 -12.98
N CYS A 314 -4.12 -2.54 -11.90
CA CYS A 314 -3.66 -3.10 -10.63
C CYS A 314 -3.59 -4.63 -10.70
N THR A 315 -2.38 -5.19 -10.68
CA THR A 315 -2.16 -6.64 -10.66
C THR A 315 -2.83 -7.35 -9.49
N GLY A 316 -2.95 -6.69 -8.33
CA GLY A 316 -3.68 -7.25 -7.19
C GLY A 316 -5.17 -7.46 -7.45
N GLU A 317 -5.82 -6.53 -8.16
CA GLU A 317 -7.22 -6.72 -8.56
C GLU A 317 -7.33 -7.70 -9.74
N MET A 318 -6.35 -7.71 -10.66
CA MET A 318 -6.30 -8.72 -11.72
C MET A 318 -6.19 -10.14 -11.15
N THR A 319 -5.43 -10.37 -10.06
CA THR A 319 -5.43 -11.66 -9.35
C THR A 319 -6.82 -12.06 -8.90
N ASN A 320 -7.59 -11.13 -8.32
CA ASN A 320 -8.95 -11.40 -7.85
C ASN A 320 -9.90 -11.71 -9.01
N ILE A 321 -9.83 -10.93 -10.10
CA ILE A 321 -10.65 -11.14 -11.29
C ILE A 321 -10.36 -12.50 -11.92
N ILE A 322 -9.08 -12.87 -12.11
CA ILE A 322 -8.70 -14.14 -12.74
C ILE A 322 -9.16 -15.32 -11.87
N HIS A 323 -8.96 -15.24 -10.55
CA HIS A 323 -9.43 -16.26 -9.63
C HIS A 323 -10.96 -16.40 -9.67
N TRP A 324 -11.69 -15.29 -9.64
CA TRP A 324 -13.15 -15.28 -9.69
C TRP A 324 -13.68 -15.86 -11.01
N LEU A 325 -13.08 -15.47 -12.14
CA LEU A 325 -13.40 -16.03 -13.46
C LEU A 325 -13.13 -17.54 -13.51
N TYR A 326 -11.99 -17.99 -13.00
CA TYR A 326 -11.62 -19.41 -12.97
C TYR A 326 -12.63 -20.24 -12.17
N GLU A 327 -12.93 -19.84 -10.93
CA GLU A 327 -13.87 -20.58 -10.08
C GLU A 327 -15.31 -20.53 -10.62
N CYS A 328 -15.76 -19.39 -11.14
CA CYS A 328 -17.08 -19.28 -11.76
C CYS A 328 -17.18 -20.14 -13.03
N PHE A 329 -16.14 -20.19 -13.85
CA PHE A 329 -16.12 -21.03 -15.05
C PHE A 329 -16.14 -22.51 -14.70
N LYS A 330 -15.27 -22.93 -13.77
CA LYS A 330 -15.21 -24.30 -13.26
C LYS A 330 -16.53 -24.74 -12.62
N GLY A 331 -17.21 -23.83 -11.93
CA GLY A 331 -18.53 -24.05 -11.33
C GLY A 331 -19.72 -23.91 -12.29
N GLY A 332 -19.50 -23.61 -13.57
CA GLY A 332 -20.57 -23.41 -14.57
C GLY A 332 -21.41 -22.13 -14.39
N VAL A 333 -20.95 -21.19 -13.56
CA VAL A 333 -21.60 -19.89 -13.29
C VAL A 333 -21.34 -18.88 -14.43
N LEU A 334 -20.18 -18.99 -15.08
CA LEU A 334 -19.80 -18.20 -16.25
C LEU A 334 -19.42 -19.13 -17.41
N SER A 335 -19.57 -18.63 -18.64
CA SER A 335 -19.17 -19.34 -19.87
C SER A 335 -18.33 -18.47 -20.79
N GLU A 336 -17.57 -19.10 -21.70
CA GLU A 336 -16.83 -18.37 -22.75
C GLU A 336 -17.78 -17.68 -23.74
N GLU A 337 -18.97 -18.25 -23.98
CA GLU A 337 -19.99 -17.63 -24.83
C GLU A 337 -20.49 -16.32 -24.24
N GLU A 338 -20.75 -16.28 -22.94
CA GLU A 338 -21.17 -15.07 -22.25
C GLU A 338 -20.04 -14.04 -22.18
N THR A 339 -18.88 -14.47 -21.67
CA THR A 339 -17.78 -13.55 -21.35
C THR A 339 -17.00 -13.11 -22.58
N LYS A 340 -17.07 -13.87 -23.68
CA LYS A 340 -16.19 -13.73 -24.85
C LYS A 340 -14.70 -13.78 -24.50
N LEU A 341 -14.36 -14.36 -23.34
CA LEU A 341 -12.99 -14.60 -22.91
C LEU A 341 -12.65 -16.08 -23.10
N PRO A 342 -11.41 -16.44 -23.46
CA PRO A 342 -10.98 -17.84 -23.54
C PRO A 342 -10.71 -18.38 -22.12
N LEU A 343 -11.75 -18.56 -21.31
CA LEU A 343 -11.69 -19.00 -19.91
C LEU A 343 -11.04 -20.39 -19.77
N SER A 344 -11.18 -21.25 -20.77
CA SER A 344 -10.49 -22.55 -20.86
C SER A 344 -8.97 -22.43 -20.99
N LYS A 345 -8.47 -21.23 -21.32
CA LYS A 345 -7.05 -20.92 -21.50
C LYS A 345 -6.49 -19.94 -20.45
N ILE A 346 -7.15 -19.81 -19.29
CA ILE A 346 -6.60 -19.06 -18.15
C ILE A 346 -5.18 -19.58 -17.85
N GLY A 347 -4.18 -18.69 -17.92
CA GLY A 347 -2.75 -19.03 -17.83
C GLY A 347 -1.95 -18.77 -19.11
N SER A 348 -2.63 -18.71 -20.26
CA SER A 348 -2.01 -18.39 -21.56
C SER A 348 -1.84 -16.88 -21.80
N LEU A 349 -1.00 -16.48 -22.77
CA LEU A 349 -0.94 -15.08 -23.23
C LEU A 349 -2.25 -14.63 -23.88
N GLU A 350 -2.86 -15.48 -24.70
CA GLU A 350 -4.12 -15.19 -25.38
C GLU A 350 -5.22 -14.74 -24.40
N PHE A 351 -5.33 -15.44 -23.26
CA PHE A 351 -6.28 -15.08 -22.22
C PHE A 351 -6.00 -13.71 -21.60
N ILE A 352 -4.77 -13.47 -21.12
CA ILE A 352 -4.47 -12.22 -20.41
C ILE A 352 -4.52 -11.00 -21.35
N GLU A 353 -4.12 -11.15 -22.62
CA GLU A 353 -4.25 -10.10 -23.63
C GLU A 353 -5.71 -9.77 -23.92
N SER A 354 -6.56 -10.79 -24.11
CA SER A 354 -8.01 -10.60 -24.31
C SER A 354 -8.68 -9.96 -23.09
N LEU A 355 -8.31 -10.41 -21.88
CA LEU A 355 -8.84 -9.87 -20.63
C LEU A 355 -8.49 -8.38 -20.47
N VAL A 356 -7.22 -8.02 -20.68
CA VAL A 356 -6.77 -6.62 -20.58
C VAL A 356 -7.45 -5.75 -21.65
N ASP A 357 -7.51 -6.19 -22.91
CA ASP A 357 -8.17 -5.44 -23.97
C ASP A 357 -9.64 -5.16 -23.65
N GLN A 358 -10.40 -6.19 -23.26
CA GLN A 358 -11.82 -6.04 -22.95
C GLN A 358 -12.06 -5.09 -21.77
N ILE A 359 -11.28 -5.22 -20.69
CA ILE A 359 -11.38 -4.36 -19.51
C ILE A 359 -11.07 -2.90 -19.87
N VAL A 360 -9.95 -2.67 -20.56
CA VAL A 360 -9.48 -1.31 -20.88
C VAL A 360 -10.42 -0.63 -21.85
N ALA A 361 -10.85 -1.34 -22.89
CA ALA A 361 -11.76 -0.84 -23.90
C ALA A 361 -13.21 -0.75 -23.40
N LYS A 362 -13.51 -1.34 -22.23
CA LYS A 362 -14.87 -1.48 -21.66
C LYS A 362 -15.87 -2.03 -22.68
N ARG A 363 -15.50 -3.11 -23.36
CA ARG A 363 -16.34 -3.76 -24.39
C ARG A 363 -16.94 -5.06 -23.86
N GLY A 364 -18.24 -5.25 -24.07
CA GLY A 364 -18.94 -6.47 -23.65
C GLY A 364 -18.77 -6.75 -22.15
N PHE A 365 -18.36 -7.96 -21.81
CA PHE A 365 -18.11 -8.35 -20.41
C PHE A 365 -17.00 -7.54 -19.73
N GLY A 366 -16.11 -6.92 -20.51
CA GLY A 366 -15.08 -6.02 -20.01
C GLY A 366 -15.62 -4.77 -19.30
N GLU A 367 -16.82 -4.30 -19.63
CA GLU A 367 -17.45 -3.16 -18.93
C GLU A 367 -17.78 -3.50 -17.47
N LEU A 368 -18.30 -4.71 -17.25
CA LEU A 368 -18.56 -5.29 -15.94
C LEU A 368 -17.25 -5.49 -15.17
N LEU A 369 -16.26 -6.14 -15.80
CA LEU A 369 -14.96 -6.41 -15.18
C LEU A 369 -14.20 -5.13 -14.82
N ALA A 370 -14.35 -4.05 -15.60
CA ALA A 370 -13.74 -2.76 -15.29
C ALA A 370 -14.24 -2.12 -13.98
N GLN A 371 -15.34 -2.63 -13.40
CA GLN A 371 -15.82 -2.22 -12.07
C GLN A 371 -15.08 -2.88 -10.91
N GLY A 372 -14.25 -3.91 -11.18
CA GLY A 372 -13.58 -4.73 -10.18
C GLY A 372 -14.44 -5.89 -9.68
N THR A 373 -13.80 -6.87 -9.06
CA THR A 373 -14.37 -8.18 -8.69
C THR A 373 -15.62 -8.06 -7.80
N ARG A 374 -15.60 -7.15 -6.81
CA ARG A 374 -16.72 -7.01 -5.87
C ARG A 374 -18.00 -6.52 -6.55
N ARG A 375 -17.91 -5.47 -7.37
CA ARG A 375 -19.08 -4.94 -8.10
C ARG A 375 -19.54 -5.92 -9.18
N ALA A 376 -18.59 -6.48 -9.93
CA ALA A 376 -18.88 -7.45 -10.98
C ALA A 376 -19.63 -8.68 -10.46
N SER A 377 -19.19 -9.21 -9.32
CA SER A 377 -19.81 -10.39 -8.71
C SER A 377 -21.21 -10.16 -8.15
N ILE A 378 -21.47 -9.00 -7.52
CA ILE A 378 -22.82 -8.61 -7.08
C ILE A 378 -23.78 -8.52 -8.26
N GLU A 379 -23.38 -7.81 -9.31
CA GLU A 379 -24.21 -7.63 -10.50
C GLU A 379 -24.48 -8.96 -11.22
N LYS A 380 -23.51 -9.88 -11.20
CA LYS A 380 -23.67 -11.18 -11.83
C LYS A 380 -24.56 -12.16 -11.05
N GLY A 381 -24.79 -11.88 -9.76
CA GLY A 381 -25.78 -12.57 -8.94
C GLY A 381 -25.18 -13.41 -7.82
N LYS A 382 -26.06 -13.93 -6.95
CA LYS A 382 -25.72 -14.51 -5.65
C LYS A 382 -24.61 -15.56 -5.68
N THR A 383 -24.67 -16.53 -6.59
CA THR A 383 -23.64 -17.58 -6.68
C THR A 383 -22.27 -17.01 -7.04
N ALA A 384 -22.23 -16.06 -7.98
CA ALA A 384 -20.97 -15.42 -8.37
C ALA A 384 -20.44 -14.52 -7.25
N GLU A 385 -21.32 -13.89 -6.48
CA GLU A 385 -20.99 -13.12 -5.28
C GLU A 385 -20.35 -13.99 -4.19
N GLU A 386 -20.94 -15.16 -3.90
CA GLU A 386 -20.42 -16.12 -2.93
C GLU A 386 -18.99 -16.57 -3.29
N VAL A 387 -18.71 -16.85 -4.56
CA VAL A 387 -17.36 -17.18 -5.06
C VAL A 387 -16.38 -16.03 -4.82
N ALA A 388 -16.78 -14.79 -5.08
CA ALA A 388 -15.90 -13.63 -4.88
C ALA A 388 -15.59 -13.39 -3.39
N LEU A 389 -16.58 -13.58 -2.50
CA LEU A 389 -16.46 -13.34 -1.06
C LEU A 389 -15.49 -14.29 -0.33
N ALA A 390 -15.08 -15.38 -0.99
CA ALA A 390 -14.00 -16.25 -0.49
C ALA A 390 -12.64 -15.52 -0.39
N ARG A 391 -12.42 -14.46 -1.19
CA ARG A 391 -11.14 -13.72 -1.24
C ARG A 391 -11.29 -12.21 -1.15
N VAL A 392 -12.44 -11.68 -1.55
CA VAL A 392 -12.72 -10.24 -1.62
C VAL A 392 -13.60 -9.84 -0.45
N THR A 393 -13.19 -8.78 0.25
CA THR A 393 -13.90 -8.17 1.37
C THR A 393 -14.41 -6.77 0.97
N PRO A 394 -15.35 -6.17 1.70
CA PRO A 394 -15.72 -4.76 1.47
C PRO A 394 -14.54 -3.79 1.53
N SER A 395 -13.51 -4.15 2.31
CA SER A 395 -12.31 -3.36 2.59
C SER A 395 -11.12 -3.72 1.69
N GLY A 396 -11.33 -4.41 0.57
CA GLY A 396 -10.25 -4.87 -0.30
C GLY A 396 -10.21 -6.38 -0.43
N TYR A 397 -9.04 -7.01 -0.39
CA TYR A 397 -8.91 -8.45 -0.60
C TYR A 397 -7.94 -9.07 0.39
N VAL A 398 -8.18 -10.34 0.70
CA VAL A 398 -7.32 -11.16 1.54
C VAL A 398 -6.05 -11.50 0.76
N ASN A 399 -4.92 -11.42 1.45
CA ASN A 399 -3.66 -11.87 0.89
C ASN A 399 -3.32 -13.19 1.57
N ASP A 400 -3.48 -14.29 0.86
CA ASP A 400 -3.33 -15.64 1.40
C ASP A 400 -1.90 -15.91 1.91
N SER A 401 -0.92 -15.13 1.47
CA SER A 401 0.46 -15.21 1.98
C SER A 401 0.59 -14.74 3.43
N TYR A 402 -0.43 -14.06 3.96
CA TYR A 402 -0.45 -13.42 5.28
C TYR A 402 -1.76 -13.72 6.04
N GLY A 403 -2.40 -14.84 5.72
CA GLY A 403 -3.77 -15.16 6.15
C GLY A 403 -3.98 -15.20 7.67
N ALA A 404 -5.12 -14.66 8.11
CA ALA A 404 -5.49 -14.55 9.53
C ALA A 404 -5.59 -15.91 10.24
N ARG A 405 -5.98 -16.98 9.54
CA ARG A 405 -6.04 -18.35 10.06
C ARG A 405 -4.65 -18.88 10.47
N VAL A 406 -3.57 -18.39 9.87
CA VAL A 406 -2.20 -18.76 10.23
C VAL A 406 -1.65 -17.78 11.26
N PHE A 407 -1.73 -16.48 10.96
CA PHE A 407 -1.16 -15.43 11.78
C PHE A 407 -2.25 -14.66 12.54
N LEU A 408 -2.59 -15.10 13.75
CA LEU A 408 -3.73 -14.56 14.51
C LEU A 408 -3.71 -13.02 14.70
N ILE A 409 -2.54 -12.38 14.75
CA ILE A 409 -2.40 -10.92 14.82
C ILE A 409 -3.06 -10.24 13.60
N THR A 410 -2.92 -10.83 12.41
CA THR A 410 -3.36 -10.20 11.16
C THR A 410 -4.87 -10.12 11.01
N ALA A 411 -5.62 -10.93 11.78
CA ALA A 411 -7.08 -10.90 11.88
C ALA A 411 -7.61 -9.48 12.15
N LEU A 412 -7.01 -8.76 13.10
CA LEU A 412 -7.43 -7.40 13.45
C LEU A 412 -7.14 -6.39 12.35
N PHE A 413 -6.04 -6.56 11.60
CA PHE A 413 -5.73 -5.66 10.48
C PHE A 413 -6.73 -5.81 9.34
N TYR A 414 -7.06 -7.06 8.97
CA TYR A 414 -8.05 -7.32 7.94
C TYR A 414 -9.44 -6.81 8.31
N ALA A 415 -9.80 -6.90 9.59
CA ALA A 415 -11.07 -6.39 10.07
C ALA A 415 -11.11 -4.84 10.10
N THR A 416 -10.06 -4.18 10.58
CA THR A 416 -10.12 -2.75 10.94
C THR A 416 -9.56 -1.79 9.90
N GLU A 417 -8.74 -2.24 8.94
CA GLU A 417 -8.17 -1.38 7.90
C GLU A 417 -9.10 -1.25 6.68
N PRO A 418 -9.07 -0.11 5.97
CA PRO A 418 -9.98 0.14 4.86
C PRO A 418 -9.52 -0.47 3.54
N ARG A 419 -8.27 -0.94 3.48
CA ARG A 419 -7.61 -1.56 2.33
C ARG A 419 -6.69 -2.68 2.82
N ASN A 420 -6.18 -3.50 1.89
CA ASN A 420 -5.17 -4.51 2.19
C ASN A 420 -3.99 -3.90 3.02
N PRO A 421 -3.79 -4.36 4.28
CA PRO A 421 -2.93 -3.70 5.26
C PRO A 421 -1.48 -4.18 5.17
N ILE A 422 -0.92 -4.16 3.97
CA ILE A 422 0.33 -4.86 3.64
C ILE A 422 1.52 -4.47 4.53
N ILE A 423 1.60 -3.21 4.96
CA ILE A 423 2.72 -2.72 5.79
C ILE A 423 2.65 -3.24 7.22
N GLN A 424 1.43 -3.46 7.76
CA GLN A 424 1.20 -4.11 9.04
C GLN A 424 1.47 -5.62 8.92
N LEU A 425 1.03 -6.23 7.81
CA LEU A 425 1.26 -7.65 7.53
C LEU A 425 2.77 -7.95 7.44
N HIS A 426 3.55 -7.14 6.72
CA HIS A 426 5.00 -7.33 6.60
C HIS A 426 5.74 -7.27 7.94
N GLU A 427 5.32 -6.38 8.84
CA GLU A 427 5.96 -6.28 10.17
C GLU A 427 5.84 -7.57 10.98
N VAL A 428 4.70 -8.25 10.90
CA VAL A 428 4.49 -9.56 11.52
C VAL A 428 5.25 -10.65 10.74
N ASN A 429 5.04 -10.69 9.43
CA ASN A 429 5.38 -11.86 8.63
C ASN A 429 6.86 -11.96 8.26
N PHE A 430 7.58 -10.86 8.07
CA PHE A 430 9.02 -10.96 7.78
C PHE A 430 9.79 -11.56 8.96
N LEU A 431 9.38 -11.24 10.19
CA LEU A 431 9.94 -11.81 11.40
C LEU A 431 9.62 -13.32 11.51
N LEU A 432 8.36 -13.70 11.27
CA LEU A 432 7.93 -15.10 11.33
C LEU A 432 8.48 -15.97 10.20
N VAL A 433 8.71 -15.41 9.01
CA VAL A 433 9.39 -16.11 7.91
C VAL A 433 10.83 -16.43 8.30
N LYS A 434 11.55 -15.49 8.91
CA LYS A 434 12.91 -15.74 9.42
C LYS A 434 12.92 -16.84 10.48
N TRP A 435 12.01 -16.75 11.45
CA TRP A 435 11.85 -17.80 12.46
C TRP A 435 11.52 -19.17 11.83
N ALA A 436 10.59 -19.22 10.87
CA ALA A 436 10.21 -20.47 10.21
C ALA A 436 11.40 -21.08 9.44
N LEU A 437 12.19 -20.25 8.75
CA LEU A 437 13.41 -20.69 8.09
C LEU A 437 14.45 -21.21 9.09
N TRP A 438 14.62 -20.57 10.24
CA TRP A 438 15.46 -21.12 11.30
C TRP A 438 14.96 -22.50 11.74
N HIS A 439 13.66 -22.61 12.06
CA HIS A 439 13.03 -23.83 12.55
C HIS A 439 13.12 -24.99 11.55
N THR A 440 12.69 -24.78 10.30
CA THR A 440 12.60 -25.86 9.30
C THR A 440 13.93 -26.23 8.65
N THR A 441 14.97 -25.41 8.83
CA THR A 441 16.31 -25.67 8.28
C THR A 441 17.38 -25.90 9.36
N SER A 442 16.96 -26.06 10.62
CA SER A 442 17.88 -26.21 11.77
C SER A 442 18.92 -25.09 11.86
N GLY A 443 18.49 -23.85 11.56
CA GLY A 443 19.31 -22.63 11.61
C GLY A 443 20.15 -22.34 10.37
N ALA A 444 20.09 -23.15 9.32
CA ALA A 444 20.93 -22.95 8.13
C ALA A 444 20.57 -21.67 7.34
N MET A 445 19.29 -21.30 7.30
CA MET A 445 18.80 -20.16 6.50
C MET A 445 18.47 -18.90 7.32
N SER A 446 18.45 -18.99 8.64
CA SER A 446 18.22 -17.85 9.53
C SER A 446 18.76 -18.13 10.95
N PRO A 447 19.33 -17.12 11.64
CA PRO A 447 19.78 -17.28 13.02
C PRO A 447 18.67 -17.07 14.07
N LEU A 448 17.45 -16.70 13.66
CA LEU A 448 16.42 -16.18 14.56
C LEU A 448 15.68 -17.31 15.29
N THR A 449 16.07 -17.57 16.54
CA THR A 449 15.48 -18.63 17.38
C THR A 449 14.11 -18.26 17.94
N THR A 450 13.41 -19.23 18.56
CA THR A 450 12.17 -18.96 19.31
C THR A 450 12.38 -17.96 20.46
N ASP A 451 13.52 -18.01 21.16
CA ASP A 451 13.81 -17.09 22.27
C ASP A 451 14.11 -15.68 21.76
N ASP A 452 14.82 -15.56 20.63
CA ASP A 452 15.03 -14.27 19.96
C ASP A 452 13.68 -13.67 19.52
N LEU A 453 12.83 -14.49 18.90
CA LEU A 453 11.49 -14.08 18.46
C LEU A 453 10.66 -13.53 19.63
N ARG A 454 10.66 -14.23 20.78
CA ARG A 454 9.97 -13.77 22.00
C ARG A 454 10.56 -12.47 22.53
N ARG A 455 11.90 -12.36 22.60
CA ARG A 455 12.60 -11.14 23.03
C ARG A 455 12.22 -9.95 22.16
N ILE A 456 12.24 -10.13 20.84
CA ILE A 456 11.85 -9.11 19.85
C ILE A 456 10.38 -8.74 20.04
N ALA A 457 9.47 -9.72 20.15
CA ALA A 457 8.04 -9.47 20.35
C ALA A 457 7.77 -8.70 21.66
N LYS A 458 8.47 -9.00 22.74
CA LYS A 458 8.37 -8.25 24.00
C LYS A 458 8.79 -6.78 23.84
N ARG A 459 9.95 -6.53 23.22
CA ARG A 459 10.45 -5.15 23.03
C ARG A 459 9.60 -4.34 22.06
N THR A 460 9.13 -4.99 20.99
CA THR A 460 8.57 -4.28 19.83
C THR A 460 7.03 -4.33 19.78
N TRP A 461 6.40 -5.36 20.34
CA TRP A 461 4.93 -5.52 20.41
C TRP A 461 4.40 -5.54 21.84
N GLY A 462 5.28 -5.49 22.84
CA GLY A 462 4.95 -5.28 24.24
C GLY A 462 4.57 -6.54 25.02
N SER A 463 4.69 -7.74 24.42
CA SER A 463 4.48 -9.03 25.10
C SER A 463 5.08 -10.19 24.29
N GLU A 464 5.72 -11.14 24.98
CA GLU A 464 6.17 -12.40 24.38
C GLU A 464 4.98 -13.25 23.90
N LYS A 465 3.81 -13.12 24.54
CA LYS A 465 2.58 -13.83 24.15
C LYS A 465 2.11 -13.47 22.73
N ALA A 466 2.56 -12.35 22.17
CA ALA A 466 2.21 -11.98 20.80
C ALA A 466 2.65 -13.02 19.76
N VAL A 467 3.73 -13.78 20.03
CA VAL A 467 4.24 -14.84 19.14
C VAL A 467 3.91 -16.25 19.61
N ASP A 468 3.10 -16.40 20.65
CA ASP A 468 2.51 -17.69 21.04
C ASP A 468 1.21 -17.92 20.27
N PHE A 469 1.25 -18.74 19.23
CA PHE A 469 0.10 -19.00 18.35
C PHE A 469 -0.83 -20.11 18.86
N SER A 470 -0.56 -20.67 20.05
CA SER A 470 -1.50 -21.54 20.75
C SER A 470 -2.64 -20.77 21.43
N THR A 471 -2.53 -19.44 21.50
CA THR A 471 -3.47 -18.54 22.17
C THR A 471 -3.71 -17.23 21.40
N TYR A 472 -4.85 -16.60 21.67
CA TYR A 472 -5.22 -15.26 21.19
C TYR A 472 -4.66 -14.13 22.08
N GLU A 473 -4.08 -14.46 23.24
CA GLU A 473 -3.53 -13.46 24.15
C GLU A 473 -2.37 -12.66 23.54
N GLY A 474 -2.32 -11.37 23.85
CA GLY A 474 -1.28 -10.44 23.39
C GLY A 474 -1.37 -10.02 21.93
N LYS A 475 -2.25 -10.64 21.12
CA LYS A 475 -2.40 -10.34 19.69
C LYS A 475 -3.06 -8.97 19.46
N ALA A 476 -4.03 -8.58 20.29
CA ALA A 476 -4.67 -7.27 20.23
C ALA A 476 -3.69 -6.13 20.55
N LYS A 477 -2.89 -6.28 21.63
CA LYS A 477 -1.80 -5.34 21.95
C LYS A 477 -0.77 -5.24 20.82
N ALA A 478 -0.36 -6.36 20.23
CA ALA A 478 0.56 -6.34 19.09
C ALA A 478 -0.04 -5.57 17.90
N ALA A 479 -1.28 -5.86 17.54
CA ALA A 479 -1.97 -5.16 16.45
C ALA A 479 -2.08 -3.65 16.72
N PHE A 480 -2.43 -3.23 17.93
CA PHE A 480 -2.47 -1.82 18.34
C PHE A 480 -1.12 -1.12 18.13
N VAL A 481 -0.04 -1.72 18.62
CA VAL A 481 1.33 -1.15 18.53
C VAL A 481 1.80 -1.09 17.07
N ILE A 482 1.64 -2.18 16.31
CA ILE A 482 2.04 -2.27 14.90
C ILE A 482 1.30 -1.22 14.09
N GLN A 483 -0.03 -1.12 14.22
CA GLN A 483 -0.82 -0.18 13.43
C GLN A 483 -0.44 1.27 13.73
N ASN A 484 -0.17 1.62 14.99
CA ASN A 484 0.33 2.96 15.35
C ASN A 484 1.69 3.24 14.70
N ARG A 485 2.66 2.34 14.87
CA ARG A 485 4.00 2.47 14.26
C ARG A 485 3.91 2.68 12.76
N GLN A 486 3.08 1.88 12.10
CA GLN A 486 2.95 1.85 10.65
C GLN A 486 2.27 3.11 10.11
N HIS A 487 1.22 3.60 10.76
CA HIS A 487 0.59 4.88 10.41
C HIS A 487 1.52 6.07 10.61
N ALA A 488 2.32 6.07 11.69
CA ALA A 488 3.33 7.10 11.92
C ALA A 488 4.44 7.04 10.85
N LYS A 489 4.93 5.84 10.52
CA LYS A 489 5.90 5.58 9.43
C LYS A 489 5.41 6.13 8.10
N GLU A 490 4.15 5.91 7.73
CA GLU A 490 3.59 6.42 6.47
C GLU A 490 3.41 7.94 6.44
N SER A 491 3.22 8.57 7.60
CA SER A 491 3.15 10.04 7.71
C SER A 491 4.53 10.68 7.53
N MET A 492 5.59 9.96 7.92
CA MET A 492 6.99 10.32 7.68
C MET A 492 7.56 9.72 6.38
N VAL A 493 6.74 8.93 5.68
CA VAL A 493 7.03 8.24 4.41
C VAL A 493 8.31 7.39 4.40
N GLY A 494 8.54 6.67 5.50
CA GLY A 494 9.56 5.63 5.58
C GLY A 494 9.24 4.43 4.68
N CYS A 495 10.25 3.86 4.01
CA CYS A 495 10.05 2.69 3.16
C CYS A 495 9.74 1.44 3.99
N ASP A 496 8.65 0.78 3.63
CA ASP A 496 8.20 -0.46 4.25
C ASP A 496 9.17 -1.64 4.15
N ARG A 497 10.00 -1.68 3.09
CA ARG A 497 11.05 -2.71 2.91
C ARG A 497 12.34 -2.43 3.67
N TYR A 498 12.35 -1.40 4.51
CA TYR A 498 13.54 -1.00 5.26
C TYR A 498 13.20 -0.69 6.72
N PHE A 499 11.98 -0.20 6.97
CA PHE A 499 11.48 0.13 8.29
C PHE A 499 10.10 -0.50 8.55
N PRO A 500 9.78 -0.83 9.81
CA PRO A 500 10.69 -0.76 10.96
C PRO A 500 11.76 -1.85 10.91
N LEU A 501 12.85 -1.64 11.65
CA LEU A 501 13.90 -2.63 11.79
C LEU A 501 13.74 -3.30 13.16
N LEU A 502 13.05 -4.43 13.20
CA LEU A 502 12.72 -5.11 14.46
C LEU A 502 13.81 -6.08 14.91
N ASP A 503 14.58 -6.60 13.97
CA ASP A 503 15.64 -7.59 14.18
C ASP A 503 16.93 -7.20 13.44
N THR A 504 18.04 -7.84 13.81
CA THR A 504 19.34 -7.69 13.13
C THR A 504 20.24 -8.89 13.35
N ASP A 505 21.01 -9.27 12.34
CA ASP A 505 22.05 -10.31 12.45
C ASP A 505 23.39 -9.72 12.97
N GLN A 506 23.43 -8.44 13.29
CA GLN A 506 24.66 -7.72 13.67
C GLN A 506 24.86 -7.60 15.18
N GLN A 507 23.95 -8.15 15.98
CA GLN A 507 23.97 -8.10 17.44
C GLN A 507 23.62 -9.48 18.00
N GLU A 508 24.24 -9.87 19.12
CA GLU A 508 24.05 -11.19 19.73
C GLU A 508 22.61 -11.42 20.21
N ASP A 509 21.93 -10.35 20.64
CA ASP A 509 20.53 -10.40 21.09
C ASP A 509 19.52 -10.32 19.94
N HIS A 510 20.00 -10.21 18.71
CA HIS A 510 19.24 -10.03 17.47
C HIS A 510 18.24 -8.86 17.47
N LEU A 511 18.30 -7.93 18.43
CA LEU A 511 17.36 -6.83 18.53
C LEU A 511 17.67 -5.76 17.48
N GLY A 512 16.68 -5.39 16.68
CA GLY A 512 16.77 -4.23 15.80
C GLY A 512 16.61 -2.90 16.55
N ASP A 513 16.36 -1.84 15.79
CA ASP A 513 16.01 -0.52 16.35
C ASP A 513 14.71 0.00 15.69
N PRO A 514 13.55 -0.17 16.36
CA PRO A 514 12.28 0.32 15.83
C PRO A 514 12.16 1.86 15.87
N THR A 515 13.12 2.55 16.50
CA THR A 515 13.11 4.01 16.69
C THR A 515 13.94 4.77 15.64
N LEU A 516 14.50 4.08 14.63
CA LEU A 516 15.29 4.73 13.58
C LEU A 516 14.51 5.80 12.80
N VAL A 517 13.23 5.57 12.49
CA VAL A 517 12.39 6.56 11.77
C VAL A 517 12.18 7.83 12.59
N PRO A 518 11.74 7.77 13.88
CA PRO A 518 11.65 8.98 14.70
C PRO A 518 13.02 9.65 14.90
N GLN A 519 14.13 8.91 15.05
CA GLN A 519 15.47 9.51 15.13
C GLN A 519 15.84 10.28 13.84
N LEU A 520 15.55 9.73 12.66
CA LEU A 520 15.72 10.42 11.38
C LEU A 520 14.87 11.69 11.31
N PHE A 521 13.62 11.62 11.79
CA PHE A 521 12.72 12.77 11.86
C PHE A 521 13.27 13.87 12.75
N GLN A 522 13.78 13.55 13.94
CA GLN A 522 14.40 14.52 14.83
C GLN A 522 15.63 15.16 14.20
N ALA A 523 16.51 14.37 13.57
CA ALA A 523 17.71 14.88 12.91
C ALA A 523 17.39 15.81 11.73
N VAL A 524 16.35 15.48 10.95
CA VAL A 524 15.93 16.28 9.80
C VAL A 524 15.22 17.56 10.21
N THR A 525 14.26 17.48 11.13
CA THR A 525 13.35 18.59 11.44
C THR A 525 13.79 19.44 12.63
N GLY A 526 14.65 18.90 13.50
CA GLY A 526 15.01 19.50 14.79
C GLY A 526 13.91 19.39 15.84
N ARG A 527 12.75 18.78 15.51
CA ARG A 527 11.64 18.57 16.44
C ARG A 527 11.87 17.30 17.22
N ASP A 528 11.74 17.37 18.55
CA ASP A 528 11.81 16.17 19.39
C ASP A 528 10.61 15.24 19.13
N LEU A 529 10.86 13.94 19.25
CA LEU A 529 9.86 12.91 19.06
C LEU A 529 10.28 11.61 19.75
N SER A 530 9.82 11.40 20.98
CA SER A 530 10.02 10.15 21.70
C SER A 530 9.34 8.96 21.01
N GLU A 531 9.66 7.74 21.42
CA GLU A 531 8.99 6.53 20.92
C GLU A 531 7.48 6.56 21.23
N ASP A 532 7.08 7.01 22.42
CA ASP A 532 5.67 7.21 22.78
C ASP A 532 5.00 8.30 21.94
N GLY A 533 5.70 9.41 21.68
CA GLY A 533 5.23 10.46 20.79
C GLY A 533 5.02 9.94 19.36
N TYR A 534 5.91 9.05 18.89
CA TYR A 534 5.79 8.39 17.60
C TYR A 534 4.56 7.46 17.52
N PHE A 535 4.28 6.68 18.57
CA PHE A 535 3.06 5.89 18.64
C PHE A 535 1.80 6.75 18.72
N ARG A 536 1.82 7.82 19.50
CA ARG A 536 0.70 8.78 19.62
C ARG A 536 0.39 9.47 18.29
N LEU A 537 1.41 9.81 17.50
CA LEU A 537 1.22 10.30 16.12
C LEU A 537 0.48 9.27 15.26
N GLY A 538 0.91 8.01 15.34
CA GLY A 538 0.25 6.89 14.68
C GLY A 538 -1.21 6.75 15.08
N GLU A 539 -1.48 6.81 16.39
CA GLU A 539 -2.83 6.72 16.95
C GLU A 539 -3.73 7.87 16.46
N ARG A 540 -3.21 9.10 16.37
CA ARG A 540 -3.92 10.23 15.74
C ARG A 540 -4.30 9.92 14.29
N SER A 541 -3.36 9.40 13.50
CA SER A 541 -3.60 9.03 12.11
C SER A 541 -4.66 7.92 11.96
N VAL A 542 -4.62 6.88 12.79
CA VAL A 542 -5.64 5.81 12.82
C VAL A 542 -7.01 6.38 13.15
N ASN A 543 -7.08 7.25 14.15
CA ASN A 543 -8.34 7.87 14.58
C ASN A 543 -8.90 8.84 13.53
N LEU A 544 -8.07 9.61 12.84
CA LEU A 544 -8.53 10.45 11.72
C LEU A 544 -9.10 9.60 10.58
N GLN A 545 -8.44 8.49 10.24
CA GLN A 545 -8.97 7.53 9.27
C GLN A 545 -10.30 6.93 9.73
N ARG A 546 -10.41 6.53 10.99
CA ARG A 546 -11.64 5.96 11.57
C ARG A 546 -12.82 6.94 11.47
N ALA A 547 -12.58 8.23 11.75
CA ALA A 547 -13.57 9.29 11.60
C ALA A 547 -14.03 9.45 10.14
N ILE A 548 -13.10 9.42 9.18
CA ILE A 548 -13.41 9.46 7.74
C ILE A 548 -14.26 8.25 7.35
N MET A 549 -13.86 7.04 7.77
CA MET A 549 -14.60 5.81 7.48
C MET A 549 -16.02 5.83 8.04
N GLY A 550 -16.18 6.28 9.29
CA GLY A 550 -17.49 6.44 9.92
C GLY A 550 -18.39 7.41 9.16
N ARG A 551 -17.84 8.57 8.76
CA ARG A 551 -18.53 9.58 7.92
C ARG A 551 -18.99 9.01 6.58
N GLU A 552 -18.25 8.04 6.05
CA GLU A 552 -18.54 7.36 4.78
C GLU A 552 -19.24 6.01 4.96
N GLY A 553 -19.89 5.80 6.10
CA GLY A 553 -20.82 4.69 6.32
C GLY A 553 -20.22 3.38 6.84
N ARG A 554 -18.93 3.34 7.18
CA ARG A 554 -18.31 2.20 7.89
C ARG A 554 -18.24 2.49 9.39
N VAL A 555 -19.26 2.04 10.11
CA VAL A 555 -19.51 2.37 11.51
C VAL A 555 -19.01 1.25 12.43
N GLY A 556 -17.68 1.16 12.46
CA GLY A 556 -16.95 0.44 13.48
C GLY A 556 -17.20 -1.06 13.55
N ARG A 557 -17.59 -1.56 14.72
CA ARG A 557 -17.64 -2.98 15.06
C ARG A 557 -18.44 -3.83 14.08
N LYS A 558 -19.52 -3.26 13.53
CA LYS A 558 -20.41 -3.93 12.58
C LYS A 558 -19.69 -4.22 11.26
N GLU A 559 -18.79 -3.35 10.83
CA GLU A 559 -18.01 -3.52 9.60
C GLU A 559 -16.60 -4.08 9.86
N ASP A 560 -16.12 -4.08 11.10
CA ASP A 560 -14.87 -4.73 11.52
C ASP A 560 -15.03 -6.26 11.58
N THR A 561 -15.09 -6.88 10.40
CA THR A 561 -15.42 -8.29 10.21
C THR A 561 -14.36 -9.00 9.37
N LEU A 562 -14.36 -10.33 9.44
CA LEU A 562 -13.59 -11.19 8.54
C LEU A 562 -14.57 -11.98 7.65
N GLY A 563 -14.09 -12.40 6.49
CA GLY A 563 -14.83 -13.33 5.63
C GLY A 563 -15.10 -14.65 6.36
N GLU A 564 -16.28 -15.22 6.15
CA GLU A 564 -16.80 -16.37 6.91
C GLU A 564 -15.86 -17.59 6.84
N PHE A 565 -15.20 -17.80 5.69
CA PHE A 565 -14.21 -18.85 5.47
C PHE A 565 -13.13 -18.92 6.57
N ASN A 566 -12.80 -17.80 7.23
CA ASN A 566 -11.81 -17.80 8.31
C ASN A 566 -12.25 -18.64 9.52
N PHE A 567 -13.55 -18.80 9.73
CA PHE A 567 -14.12 -19.48 10.89
C PHE A 567 -14.60 -20.91 10.58
N ILE A 568 -14.93 -21.19 9.31
CA ILE A 568 -15.55 -22.47 8.92
C ILE A 568 -14.67 -23.35 8.02
N GLU A 569 -13.70 -22.78 7.29
CA GLU A 569 -12.83 -23.54 6.40
C GLU A 569 -11.43 -23.71 7.03
N PRO A 570 -11.03 -24.96 7.36
CA PRO A 570 -9.69 -25.26 7.83
C PRO A 570 -8.62 -24.76 6.86
N VAL A 571 -7.53 -24.18 7.38
CA VAL A 571 -6.39 -23.78 6.56
C VAL A 571 -5.51 -24.99 6.26
N GLU A 572 -5.39 -25.37 4.99
CA GLU A 572 -4.55 -26.50 4.57
C GLU A 572 -3.16 -26.07 4.09
N THR A 573 -3.07 -24.89 3.48
CA THR A 573 -1.83 -24.32 2.94
C THR A 573 -1.78 -22.81 3.18
N SER A 574 -0.58 -22.25 3.13
CA SER A 574 -0.33 -20.82 3.07
C SER A 574 0.42 -20.51 1.77
N GLU A 575 0.02 -19.47 1.07
CA GLU A 575 0.79 -19.01 -0.10
C GLU A 575 2.09 -18.33 0.35
N GLY A 576 2.98 -18.07 -0.62
CA GLY A 576 4.20 -17.31 -0.41
C GLY A 576 5.32 -18.09 0.30
N VAL A 577 6.36 -17.35 0.68
CA VAL A 577 7.61 -17.91 1.24
C VAL A 577 7.35 -18.74 2.50
N PHE A 578 6.43 -18.30 3.36
CA PHE A 578 6.14 -19.00 4.60
C PHE A 578 5.67 -20.42 4.33
N GLY A 579 4.58 -20.62 3.59
CA GLY A 579 4.07 -21.97 3.32
C GLY A 579 5.01 -22.82 2.45
N MET A 580 5.80 -22.19 1.56
CA MET A 580 6.79 -22.90 0.74
C MET A 580 7.89 -23.57 1.59
N PHE A 581 8.38 -22.89 2.62
CA PHE A 581 9.43 -23.43 3.52
C PHE A 581 8.88 -24.06 4.80
N ASN A 582 7.57 -23.95 5.04
CA ASN A 582 6.87 -24.47 6.22
C ASN A 582 5.49 -25.03 5.83
N PRO A 583 5.43 -26.16 5.09
CA PRO A 583 4.21 -26.73 4.52
C PRO A 583 3.24 -27.30 5.59
N ASP A 584 3.73 -27.49 6.81
CA ASP A 584 2.92 -27.93 7.96
C ASP A 584 2.44 -26.78 8.84
N LEU A 585 2.72 -25.53 8.43
CA LEU A 585 2.26 -24.31 9.09
C LEU A 585 2.59 -24.30 10.58
N GLU A 586 3.80 -24.74 10.90
CA GLU A 586 4.32 -24.80 12.27
C GLU A 586 4.65 -23.40 12.78
N LEU A 587 4.35 -23.14 14.05
CA LEU A 587 4.50 -21.84 14.71
C LEU A 587 4.89 -22.03 16.19
N PRO A 588 5.51 -21.03 16.84
CA PRO A 588 5.77 -21.10 18.27
C PRO A 588 4.46 -21.11 19.07
N GLY A 589 4.40 -21.98 20.07
CA GLY A 589 3.32 -22.10 21.06
C GLY A 589 3.80 -21.76 22.48
N ALA A 590 2.97 -22.14 23.46
CA ALA A 590 3.24 -21.94 24.88
C ALA A 590 4.49 -22.70 25.31
N GLY A 591 5.27 -22.13 26.24
CA GLY A 591 6.43 -22.82 26.85
C GLY A 591 7.61 -23.15 25.92
N GLY A 592 7.47 -22.93 24.61
CA GLY A 592 8.49 -23.23 23.60
C GLY A 592 8.07 -24.39 22.68
N GLU A 593 6.90 -24.97 22.92
CA GLU A 593 6.33 -26.01 22.06
C GLU A 593 6.10 -25.48 20.65
N ILE A 594 6.22 -26.36 19.66
CA ILE A 594 5.88 -26.08 18.28
C ILE A 594 4.45 -26.58 18.05
N ILE A 595 3.59 -25.70 17.53
CA ILE A 595 2.21 -26.04 17.19
C ILE A 595 2.00 -25.90 15.69
N SER A 596 1.05 -26.65 15.13
CA SER A 596 0.62 -26.48 13.75
C SER A 596 -0.73 -25.76 13.68
N ARG A 597 -0.84 -24.80 12.76
CA ARG A 597 -2.11 -24.17 12.38
C ARG A 597 -2.79 -24.87 11.20
N LYS A 598 -2.17 -25.88 10.58
CA LYS A 598 -2.77 -26.67 9.52
C LYS A 598 -4.02 -27.42 10.02
N GLY A 599 -5.07 -27.41 9.22
CA GLY A 599 -6.38 -27.93 9.59
C GLY A 599 -7.11 -27.11 10.66
N LYS A 600 -6.66 -25.89 10.99
CA LYS A 600 -7.32 -25.01 11.98
C LYS A 600 -8.14 -23.90 11.31
N THR A 601 -9.19 -23.48 12.01
CA THR A 601 -9.93 -22.25 11.74
C THR A 601 -9.61 -21.19 12.80
N LEU A 602 -10.15 -19.98 12.63
CA LEU A 602 -10.27 -19.02 13.72
C LEU A 602 -11.42 -19.39 14.64
N ASP A 603 -11.24 -19.12 15.94
CA ASP A 603 -12.34 -19.19 16.91
C ASP A 603 -13.05 -17.83 16.93
N ARG A 604 -14.36 -17.85 16.67
CA ARG A 604 -15.17 -16.63 16.55
C ARG A 604 -15.27 -15.88 17.88
N LYS A 605 -15.40 -16.60 18.99
CA LYS A 605 -15.53 -16.00 20.33
C LYS A 605 -14.22 -15.35 20.73
N GLU A 606 -13.10 -16.00 20.47
CA GLU A 606 -11.78 -15.45 20.75
C GLU A 606 -11.44 -14.25 19.85
N PHE A 607 -11.88 -14.26 18.59
CA PHE A 607 -11.74 -13.10 17.71
C PHE A 607 -12.55 -11.89 18.21
N GLU A 608 -13.80 -12.08 18.64
CA GLU A 608 -14.59 -10.99 19.22
C GLU A 608 -14.01 -10.49 20.55
N ARG A 609 -13.45 -11.38 21.39
CA ARG A 609 -12.70 -11.00 22.59
C ARG A 609 -11.46 -10.16 22.26
N MET A 610 -10.73 -10.52 21.19
CA MET A 610 -9.60 -9.73 20.70
C MET A 610 -10.04 -8.34 20.21
N LYS A 611 -11.21 -8.23 19.57
CA LYS A 611 -11.78 -6.92 19.18
C LYS A 611 -12.09 -6.07 20.41
N ASP A 612 -12.67 -6.65 21.46
CA ASP A 612 -12.94 -5.94 22.72
C ASP A 612 -11.65 -5.37 23.33
N GLU A 613 -10.61 -6.21 23.48
CA GLU A 613 -9.31 -5.80 23.99
C GLU A 613 -8.71 -4.68 23.12
N TYR A 614 -8.79 -4.83 21.80
CA TYR A 614 -8.28 -3.84 20.86
C TYR A 614 -9.04 -2.50 20.97
N TYR A 615 -10.36 -2.49 21.10
CA TYR A 615 -11.15 -1.26 21.28
C TYR A 615 -10.85 -0.59 22.61
N LEU A 616 -10.68 -1.35 23.68
CA LEU A 616 -10.26 -0.81 24.98
C LEU A 616 -8.88 -0.17 24.91
N LEU A 617 -7.90 -0.83 24.27
CA LEU A 617 -6.56 -0.26 24.03
C LEU A 617 -6.62 1.03 23.21
N ARG A 618 -7.57 1.11 22.27
CA ARG A 618 -7.82 2.30 21.45
C ARG A 618 -8.54 3.43 22.20
N GLY A 619 -9.08 3.18 23.39
CA GLY A 619 -10.01 4.10 24.07
C GLY A 619 -11.30 4.33 23.28
N TRP A 620 -11.72 3.32 22.53
CA TRP A 620 -12.96 3.31 21.76
C TRP A 620 -14.08 2.68 22.58
N ASP A 621 -15.32 3.00 22.22
CA ASP A 621 -16.49 2.32 22.75
C ASP A 621 -16.50 0.86 22.27
N VAL A 622 -16.67 -0.08 23.20
CA VAL A 622 -16.54 -1.51 22.92
C VAL A 622 -17.72 -2.02 22.08
N GLU A 623 -18.92 -1.51 22.32
CA GLU A 623 -20.13 -1.97 21.62
C GLU A 623 -20.12 -1.53 20.15
N SER A 624 -19.85 -0.26 19.90
CA SER A 624 -19.83 0.31 18.54
C SER A 624 -18.49 0.16 17.84
N GLY A 625 -17.39 -0.05 18.57
CA GLY A 625 -16.03 0.05 18.04
C GLY A 625 -15.66 1.46 17.57
N MET A 626 -16.46 2.48 17.88
CA MET A 626 -16.22 3.86 17.46
C MET A 626 -15.45 4.64 18.54
N GLN A 627 -14.83 5.71 18.10
CA GLN A 627 -14.00 6.57 18.95
C GLN A 627 -14.86 7.23 20.02
N THR A 628 -14.31 7.47 21.21
CA THR A 628 -14.98 8.24 22.26
C THR A 628 -14.59 9.72 22.18
N LYS A 629 -15.43 10.61 22.71
CA LYS A 629 -15.15 12.05 22.76
C LYS A 629 -13.91 12.34 23.60
N GLU A 630 -13.77 11.63 24.71
CA GLU A 630 -12.66 11.72 25.66
C GLU A 630 -11.36 11.35 24.96
N LYS A 631 -11.33 10.24 24.22
CA LYS A 631 -10.14 9.83 23.47
C LYS A 631 -9.78 10.81 22.35
N LEU A 632 -10.77 11.35 21.63
CA LEU A 632 -10.52 12.36 20.60
C LEU A 632 -9.95 13.66 21.19
N GLN A 633 -10.45 14.10 22.34
CA GLN A 633 -9.91 15.25 23.07
C GLN A 633 -8.50 14.97 23.59
N GLU A 634 -8.29 13.79 24.19
CA GLU A 634 -6.99 13.33 24.67
C GLU A 634 -5.95 13.44 23.56
N LEU A 635 -6.26 12.99 22.35
CA LEU A 635 -5.36 13.00 21.19
C LEU A 635 -5.25 14.37 20.46
N GLY A 636 -5.86 15.43 20.97
CA GLY A 636 -5.86 16.75 20.33
C GLY A 636 -6.64 16.79 19.01
N MET A 637 -7.67 15.96 18.87
CA MET A 637 -8.53 15.85 17.69
C MET A 637 -9.98 16.20 17.99
N GLY A 638 -10.22 17.06 19.00
CA GLY A 638 -11.56 17.53 19.37
C GLY A 638 -12.31 18.23 18.23
N PHE A 639 -11.61 18.73 17.20
CA PHE A 639 -12.23 19.28 15.99
C PHE A 639 -13.09 18.27 15.22
N LEU A 640 -12.88 16.96 15.43
CA LEU A 640 -13.69 15.91 14.83
C LEU A 640 -15.05 15.77 15.53
N CYS A 641 -15.12 16.02 16.85
CA CYS A 641 -16.26 15.66 17.68
C CYS A 641 -17.57 16.29 17.19
N ASN A 642 -17.60 17.62 17.00
CA ASN A 642 -18.83 18.33 16.61
C ASN A 642 -19.47 17.76 15.33
N ARG A 643 -18.65 17.39 14.34
CA ARG A 643 -19.14 16.84 13.08
C ARG A 643 -19.61 15.39 13.26
N LEU A 644 -18.85 14.57 13.97
CA LEU A 644 -19.20 13.18 14.23
C LEU A 644 -20.47 13.04 15.09
N GLU A 645 -20.67 13.92 16.08
CA GLU A 645 -21.89 14.00 16.90
C GLU A 645 -23.10 14.36 16.03
N LYS A 646 -22.97 15.40 15.19
CA LYS A 646 -24.04 15.82 14.27
C LYS A 646 -24.44 14.72 13.28
N GLU A 647 -23.49 13.88 12.89
CA GLU A 647 -23.70 12.76 11.98
C GLU A 647 -24.11 11.46 12.71
N GLY A 648 -24.26 11.47 14.03
CA GLY A 648 -24.69 10.31 14.84
C GLY A 648 -23.66 9.18 14.93
N ILE A 649 -22.39 9.47 14.60
CA ILE A 649 -21.28 8.53 14.59
C ILE A 649 -20.62 8.47 15.97
N LEU A 650 -20.49 9.63 16.61
CA LEU A 650 -20.08 9.76 18.00
C LEU A 650 -21.35 9.81 18.86
N LYS A 651 -21.46 8.92 19.85
CA LYS A 651 -22.60 8.85 20.77
C LYS A 651 -22.28 9.51 22.10
#